data_AF-A0A7L3MRZ6-F1
#
_entry.id   AF-A0A7L3MRZ6-F1
#
_cell.length_a   1.000
_cell.length_b   1.000
_cell.length_c   1.000
_cell.angle_alpha   90.00
_cell.angle_beta   90.00
_cell.angle_gamma   90.00
#
_symmetry.space_group_name_H-M   'P 1'
#
loop_
_entity.id
_entity.type
_entity.pdbx_description
1 polymer ?
#
loop_
_entity_poly.entity_id
_entity_poly.type
_entity_poly.pdbx_seq_one_letter_code
_entity_poly.pdbx_strand_id
1 'polypeptide(L)'
;ALYKETCDAYRVTGKTSGNYTIDPDGSGPLKPFTVYCDIREDRAWTIIRHNRHYATRVTGSSVDQPYLGAVEYWNASWAEVSALANASEYCEQRIELHCYNSRLLNTPSGLPFSFWMGRNDERHYYWGGSRPGIQRCACGLDKNCADPQYFCNCDADHAIWRTDKGLLTFVDHLPVTQVVVGDTNRTGSEAQFVLGPLRCYGDRNTWNTVSFNRGAALIFPTFQANHSLDISFYFKTTAQSGVFLENPGYRNYIRIELNTTRDVAFIFDIGNGDENLTVRSVVPWNDDEWHQVKAELNVKLARLRVDKLPWVVRPFPPQSFVRLEFDRPLYVGAAEHKMRPFLGCLRGLRMNGVTLNLEGKANETEGVRVNCTGYCQDPPVPCQNSGLCVERYSHYTCNCSISAFTGPFCNHDIGGYFEEGTWVRYNILPMSLYAAREFASIVSSPWQPLPGYNLTSEEVSFSFSTTSAPAVLLYVSTFVKDYMAVLIKDDGSLQLRYQLGTSPYVFTLTNKPVTDGRPHRVNITRLHRTLYTQVDYLPIMEQQFSLFVDSKLDSPKNLYLGRVMETGVIDPEIQRYNTPGFSGCLSGVKFNTLVPLKAIFHPTSPLRPYSIRGELVESSCASMLPLSTILIPPEMDPWYMATEFPHVHDDGWIGIIIGFVIFLLLLLSGLLVLLYFYHHRYKGSYHTNEPKAIQDYGGAAKPPSARK
;
A
#
# COMPACT_ATOMS: atom_id res chain seq x y z
N ALA A 1 -2.66 29.43 7.53
CA ALA A 1 -3.13 30.35 6.48
C ALA A 1 -4.54 30.83 6.79
N LEU A 2 -4.77 32.15 6.67
CA LEU A 2 -6.08 32.81 6.76
C LEU A 2 -6.92 32.55 5.49
N TYR A 3 -6.25 32.35 4.35
CA TYR A 3 -6.82 32.10 3.02
C TYR A 3 -6.53 30.67 2.55
N LYS A 4 -7.30 30.17 1.58
CA LYS A 4 -7.07 28.85 0.95
C LYS A 4 -6.11 28.97 -0.23
N GLU A 5 -5.43 27.88 -0.54
CA GLU A 5 -4.35 27.88 -1.53
C GLU A 5 -4.85 27.89 -2.99
N THR A 6 -5.99 27.24 -3.24
CA THR A 6 -6.59 27.15 -4.58
C THR A 6 -8.10 27.37 -4.52
N CYS A 7 -8.73 27.66 -5.66
CA CYS A 7 -10.18 27.64 -5.78
C CYS A 7 -10.78 26.25 -5.49
N ASP A 8 -10.03 25.17 -5.74
CA ASP A 8 -10.48 23.80 -5.45
C ASP A 8 -10.54 23.55 -3.94
N ALA A 9 -9.60 24.09 -3.18
CA ALA A 9 -9.66 24.07 -1.72
C ALA A 9 -10.89 24.81 -1.17
N TYR A 10 -11.41 25.84 -1.86
CA TYR A 10 -12.69 26.46 -1.52
C TYR A 10 -13.89 25.58 -1.91
N ARG A 11 -13.86 24.91 -3.07
CA ARG A 11 -14.91 23.97 -3.50
C ARG A 11 -15.16 22.87 -2.48
N VAL A 12 -14.09 22.24 -1.98
CA VAL A 12 -14.18 21.16 -0.96
C VAL A 12 -14.80 21.65 0.36
N THR A 13 -14.75 22.96 0.64
CA THR A 13 -15.43 23.56 1.81
C THR A 13 -16.89 23.96 1.57
N GLY A 14 -17.47 23.61 0.41
CA GLY A 14 -18.87 23.90 0.08
C GLY A 14 -19.12 25.34 -0.38
N LYS A 15 -18.11 26.03 -0.92
CA LYS A 15 -18.24 27.39 -1.47
C LYS A 15 -18.71 27.36 -2.93
N THR A 16 -19.34 28.45 -3.38
CA THR A 16 -19.86 28.65 -4.75
C THR A 16 -19.00 29.64 -5.54
N SER A 17 -19.18 29.71 -6.86
CA SER A 17 -18.43 30.62 -7.74
C SER A 17 -18.48 32.09 -7.28
N GLY A 18 -17.36 32.80 -7.43
CA GLY A 18 -17.23 34.19 -6.98
C GLY A 18 -15.77 34.64 -6.88
N ASN A 19 -15.56 35.87 -6.39
CA ASN A 19 -14.21 36.37 -6.12
C ASN A 19 -13.72 35.87 -4.76
N TYR A 20 -12.56 35.23 -4.75
CA TYR A 20 -11.93 34.74 -3.53
C TYR A 20 -10.48 35.19 -3.46
N THR A 21 -9.99 35.39 -2.25
CA THR A 21 -8.57 35.56 -1.99
C THR A 21 -7.94 34.20 -1.83
N ILE A 22 -6.93 33.90 -2.65
CA ILE A 22 -6.15 32.67 -2.59
C ILE A 22 -4.70 32.97 -2.20
N ASP A 23 -4.03 31.95 -1.71
CA ASP A 23 -2.65 32.00 -1.23
C ASP A 23 -1.88 30.75 -1.71
N PRO A 24 -1.44 30.70 -2.98
CA PRO A 24 -0.93 29.47 -3.60
C PRO A 24 0.30 28.87 -2.91
N ASP A 25 1.14 29.68 -2.27
CA ASP A 25 2.32 29.26 -1.50
C ASP A 25 2.04 29.14 0.02
N GLY A 26 0.90 29.63 0.49
CA GLY A 26 0.29 29.31 1.78
C GLY A 26 0.94 29.97 2.99
N SER A 27 2.12 29.51 3.38
CA SER A 27 2.94 30.13 4.43
C SER A 27 4.28 30.64 3.84
N GLY A 28 4.41 30.59 2.52
CA GLY A 28 5.53 31.13 1.78
C GLY A 28 5.61 32.67 1.82
N PRO A 29 6.61 33.24 1.11
CA PRO A 29 6.89 34.67 1.17
C PRO A 29 5.93 35.53 0.33
N LEU A 30 5.11 34.93 -0.53
CA LEU A 30 4.23 35.68 -1.42
C LEU A 30 2.98 36.13 -0.66
N LYS A 31 2.42 37.26 -1.10
CA LYS A 31 1.18 37.78 -0.52
C LYS A 31 -0.02 37.07 -1.16
N PRO A 32 -1.11 36.88 -0.40
CA PRO A 32 -2.36 36.39 -0.97
C PRO A 32 -2.96 37.43 -1.94
N PHE A 33 -3.67 36.96 -2.96
CA PHE A 33 -4.27 37.80 -3.99
C PHE A 33 -5.66 37.32 -4.41
N THR A 34 -6.43 38.21 -5.05
CA THR A 34 -7.84 37.95 -5.39
C THR A 34 -7.99 37.42 -6.81
N VAL A 35 -8.73 36.33 -6.94
CA VAL A 35 -9.03 35.64 -8.20
C VAL A 35 -10.52 35.39 -8.34
N TYR A 36 -10.98 35.13 -9.55
CA TYR A 36 -12.35 34.64 -9.76
C TYR A 36 -12.34 33.12 -9.79
N CYS A 37 -13.05 32.48 -8.86
CA CYS A 37 -13.27 31.04 -8.84
C CYS A 37 -14.56 30.68 -9.59
N ASP A 38 -14.45 29.93 -10.68
CA ASP A 38 -15.59 29.26 -11.34
C ASP A 38 -15.68 27.82 -10.81
N ILE A 39 -16.51 27.63 -9.78
CA ILE A 39 -16.69 26.37 -9.05
C ILE A 39 -17.83 25.55 -9.67
N ARG A 40 -17.52 24.31 -10.04
CA ARG A 40 -18.46 23.31 -10.56
C ARG A 40 -18.47 22.08 -9.65
N GLU A 41 -19.32 21.09 -9.94
CA GLU A 41 -19.40 19.86 -9.15
C GLU A 41 -18.07 19.09 -9.13
N ASP A 42 -17.43 18.94 -10.30
CA ASP A 42 -16.23 18.11 -10.46
C ASP A 42 -14.92 18.88 -10.22
N ARG A 43 -14.88 20.19 -10.47
CA ARG A 43 -13.65 21.00 -10.38
C ARG A 43 -13.93 22.48 -10.10
N ALA A 44 -12.91 23.18 -9.61
CA ALA A 44 -12.93 24.64 -9.51
C ALA A 44 -11.82 25.31 -10.31
N TRP A 45 -12.20 26.18 -11.24
CA TRP A 45 -11.27 26.97 -12.04
C TRP A 45 -10.89 28.26 -11.31
N THR A 46 -9.58 28.50 -11.23
CA THR A 46 -8.97 29.77 -10.83
C THR A 46 -8.73 30.61 -12.08
N ILE A 47 -9.39 31.76 -12.18
CA ILE A 47 -9.34 32.63 -13.35
C ILE A 47 -8.66 33.95 -12.99
N ILE A 48 -7.53 34.25 -13.65
CA ILE A 48 -6.78 35.50 -13.50
C ILE A 48 -6.83 36.29 -14.79
N ARG A 49 -7.29 37.54 -14.69
CA ARG A 49 -7.36 38.49 -15.82
C ARG A 49 -6.11 39.36 -15.88
N HIS A 50 -5.86 39.93 -17.05
CA HIS A 50 -4.70 40.79 -17.32
C HIS A 50 -5.09 41.96 -18.24
N ASN A 51 -4.17 42.91 -18.40
CA ASN A 51 -4.35 44.12 -19.22
C ASN A 51 -4.54 43.88 -20.74
N ARG A 52 -4.23 42.68 -21.27
CA ARG A 52 -4.35 42.29 -22.69
C ARG A 52 -5.60 41.46 -23.05
N HIS A 53 -6.66 41.58 -22.26
CA HIS A 53 -7.94 40.91 -22.48
C HIS A 53 -8.64 41.32 -23.79
N TYR A 54 -8.48 42.59 -24.19
CA TYR A 54 -9.06 43.12 -25.43
C TYR A 54 -8.06 43.01 -26.59
N ALA A 55 -8.59 42.99 -27.80
CA ALA A 55 -7.80 42.85 -29.01
C ALA A 55 -6.85 44.04 -29.22
N THR A 56 -5.54 43.75 -29.24
CA THR A 56 -4.47 44.76 -29.39
C THR A 56 -4.05 44.86 -30.85
N ARG A 57 -4.30 46.01 -31.47
CA ARG A 57 -3.93 46.32 -32.86
C ARG A 57 -2.45 46.73 -32.94
N VAL A 58 -1.73 46.21 -33.93
CA VAL A 58 -0.29 46.42 -34.14
C VAL A 58 -0.02 46.78 -35.59
N THR A 59 0.72 47.87 -35.79
CA THR A 59 1.17 48.38 -37.10
C THR A 59 2.58 48.95 -36.97
N GLY A 60 3.38 48.93 -38.04
CA GLY A 60 4.70 49.57 -38.07
C GLY A 60 5.82 48.77 -37.38
N SER A 61 5.60 47.48 -37.12
CA SER A 61 6.56 46.62 -36.40
C SER A 61 7.39 45.76 -37.34
N SER A 62 8.69 45.63 -37.07
CA SER A 62 9.63 44.78 -37.82
C SER A 62 10.26 43.70 -36.92
N VAL A 63 11.08 42.81 -37.47
CA VAL A 63 11.84 41.81 -36.70
C VAL A 63 12.90 42.46 -35.81
N ASP A 64 13.54 43.53 -36.30
CA ASP A 64 14.57 44.27 -35.56
C ASP A 64 13.98 45.18 -34.48
N GLN A 65 12.73 45.63 -34.67
CA GLN A 65 11.96 46.43 -33.72
C GLN A 65 10.54 45.87 -33.60
N PRO A 66 10.38 44.73 -32.87
CA PRO A 66 9.09 44.09 -32.74
C PRO A 66 8.22 44.80 -31.70
N TYR A 67 6.90 44.67 -31.85
CA TYR A 67 5.95 45.13 -30.86
C TYR A 67 5.97 44.19 -29.67
N LEU A 68 6.16 44.77 -28.49
CA LEU A 68 6.29 44.06 -27.23
C LEU A 68 5.00 44.21 -26.41
N GLY A 69 4.08 43.27 -26.58
CA GLY A 69 2.82 43.21 -25.84
C GLY A 69 3.00 42.63 -24.44
N ALA A 70 3.52 43.40 -23.49
CA ALA A 70 3.66 42.98 -22.09
C ALA A 70 2.30 42.66 -21.45
N VAL A 71 2.25 41.54 -20.71
CA VAL A 71 1.06 41.02 -20.03
C VAL A 71 1.19 41.26 -18.52
N GLU A 72 0.29 42.08 -17.98
CA GLU A 72 0.21 42.41 -16.56
C GLU A 72 -1.06 41.83 -15.97
N TYR A 73 -0.91 40.82 -15.12
CA TYR A 73 -2.02 40.20 -14.39
C TYR A 73 -2.54 41.12 -13.30
N TRP A 74 -3.86 41.26 -13.21
CA TRP A 74 -4.48 42.17 -12.25
C TRP A 74 -4.38 41.63 -10.84
N ASN A 75 -4.04 42.51 -9.89
CA ASN A 75 -3.95 42.23 -8.46
C ASN A 75 -2.92 41.15 -8.08
N ALA A 76 -2.05 40.71 -8.99
CA ALA A 76 -1.06 39.66 -8.74
C ALA A 76 0.31 39.99 -9.34
N SER A 77 1.38 39.66 -8.63
CA SER A 77 2.75 39.71 -9.17
C SER A 77 3.06 38.48 -10.04
N TRP A 78 4.10 38.56 -10.88
CA TRP A 78 4.54 37.40 -11.67
C TRP A 78 4.86 36.18 -10.78
N ALA A 79 5.47 36.41 -9.62
CA ALA A 79 5.80 35.35 -8.68
C ALA A 79 4.55 34.64 -8.14
N GLU A 80 3.49 35.40 -7.84
CA GLU A 80 2.19 34.89 -7.38
C GLU A 80 1.48 34.08 -8.47
N VAL A 81 1.44 34.58 -9.71
CA VAL A 81 0.81 33.86 -10.83
C VAL A 81 1.59 32.61 -11.23
N SER A 82 2.93 32.67 -11.17
CA SER A 82 3.81 31.52 -11.39
C SER A 82 3.65 30.46 -10.30
N ALA A 83 3.51 30.87 -9.03
CA ALA A 83 3.21 29.95 -7.93
C ALA A 83 1.87 29.24 -8.13
N LEU A 84 0.83 29.97 -8.58
CA LEU A 84 -0.46 29.35 -8.93
C LEU A 84 -0.31 28.31 -10.05
N ALA A 85 0.39 28.66 -11.15
CA ALA A 85 0.57 27.74 -12.26
C ALA A 85 1.33 26.47 -11.83
N ASN A 86 2.38 26.61 -11.01
CA ASN A 86 3.14 25.47 -10.47
C ASN A 86 2.30 24.59 -9.53
N ALA A 87 1.42 25.20 -8.73
CA ALA A 87 0.55 24.48 -7.81
C ALA A 87 -0.64 23.81 -8.50
N SER A 88 -0.95 24.19 -9.74
CA SER A 88 -2.13 23.68 -10.46
C SER A 88 -1.82 22.41 -11.24
N GLU A 89 -2.79 21.51 -11.32
CA GLU A 89 -2.69 20.28 -12.13
C GLU A 89 -2.76 20.61 -13.62
N TYR A 90 -3.61 21.56 -13.98
CA TYR A 90 -3.81 22.00 -15.36
C TYR A 90 -3.96 23.51 -15.42
N CYS A 91 -3.35 24.11 -16.44
CA CYS A 91 -3.52 25.51 -16.79
C CYS A 91 -3.72 25.65 -18.29
N GLU A 92 -4.60 26.56 -18.67
CA GLU A 92 -4.81 26.96 -20.05
C GLU A 92 -4.84 28.48 -20.21
N GLN A 93 -4.40 28.94 -21.37
CA GLN A 93 -4.55 30.32 -21.78
C GLN A 93 -4.82 30.38 -23.28
N ARG A 94 -5.85 31.14 -23.69
CA ARG A 94 -6.24 31.26 -25.09
C ARG A 94 -5.42 32.35 -25.77
N ILE A 95 -4.87 32.07 -26.95
CA ILE A 95 -4.15 33.07 -27.76
C ILE A 95 -4.71 33.06 -29.18
N GLU A 96 -4.94 34.26 -29.72
CA GLU A 96 -5.42 34.48 -31.09
C GLU A 96 -4.59 35.56 -31.77
N LEU A 97 -4.27 35.33 -33.04
CA LEU A 97 -3.70 36.35 -33.92
C LEU A 97 -4.59 36.48 -35.16
N HIS A 98 -5.10 37.69 -35.37
CA HIS A 98 -5.73 38.11 -36.61
C HIS A 98 -4.70 38.90 -37.42
N CYS A 99 -4.65 38.65 -38.71
CA CYS A 99 -3.60 39.16 -39.58
C CYS A 99 -4.17 39.60 -40.92
N TYR A 100 -3.59 40.66 -41.46
CA TYR A 100 -3.90 41.22 -42.77
C TYR A 100 -2.56 41.62 -43.41
N ASN A 101 -2.17 40.96 -44.51
CA ASN A 101 -0.82 41.07 -45.10
C ASN A 101 0.31 40.96 -44.04
N SER A 102 0.16 40.04 -43.09
CA SER A 102 1.08 39.89 -41.95
C SER A 102 1.28 38.41 -41.64
N ARG A 103 2.54 37.99 -41.48
CA ARG A 103 2.92 36.59 -41.24
C ARG A 103 3.19 36.32 -39.76
N LEU A 104 3.03 35.06 -39.36
CA LEU A 104 3.14 34.59 -37.98
C LEU A 104 4.42 33.79 -37.77
N LEU A 105 4.47 32.54 -38.25
CA LEU A 105 5.58 31.61 -38.03
C LEU A 105 6.54 31.56 -39.22
N ASN A 106 6.23 32.24 -40.33
CA ASN A 106 7.01 32.23 -41.57
C ASN A 106 7.20 30.80 -42.12
N THR A 107 6.13 30.02 -42.16
CA THR A 107 6.14 28.65 -42.67
C THR A 107 6.10 28.62 -44.20
N PRO A 108 6.60 27.56 -44.87
CA PRO A 108 7.25 26.36 -44.33
C PRO A 108 8.73 26.52 -43.96
N SER A 109 9.37 27.68 -44.23
CA SER A 109 10.79 27.90 -43.94
C SER A 109 11.10 29.34 -43.53
N GLY A 110 11.92 29.48 -42.48
CA GLY A 110 12.44 30.74 -41.99
C GLY A 110 12.16 30.97 -40.51
N LEU A 111 12.66 32.10 -40.00
CA LEU A 111 12.47 32.49 -38.59
C LEU A 111 11.05 33.03 -38.35
N PRO A 112 10.40 32.68 -37.23
CA PRO A 112 9.09 33.24 -36.86
C PRO A 112 9.12 34.76 -36.71
N PHE A 113 8.10 35.43 -37.27
CA PHE A 113 7.91 36.88 -37.11
C PHE A 113 7.24 37.23 -35.79
N SER A 114 6.41 36.33 -35.28
CA SER A 114 5.64 36.53 -34.06
C SER A 114 5.72 35.28 -33.18
N PHE A 115 5.80 35.49 -31.88
CA PHE A 115 5.92 34.43 -30.87
C PHE A 115 5.43 34.96 -29.52
N TRP A 116 5.35 34.11 -28.51
CA TRP A 116 5.02 34.53 -27.16
C TRP A 116 6.09 34.09 -26.17
N MET A 117 6.18 34.82 -25.07
CA MET A 117 7.11 34.58 -23.97
C MET A 117 6.37 33.95 -22.80
N GLY A 118 6.95 32.88 -22.26
CA GLY A 118 6.42 32.15 -21.13
C GLY A 118 7.14 32.49 -19.82
N ARG A 119 7.09 31.54 -18.88
CA ARG A 119 7.91 31.57 -17.66
C ARG A 119 9.41 31.58 -18.00
N ASN A 120 10.24 32.06 -17.06
CA ASN A 120 11.70 32.12 -17.19
C ASN A 120 12.21 32.88 -18.44
N ASP A 121 11.38 33.78 -19.00
CA ASP A 121 11.67 34.50 -20.24
C ASP A 121 11.99 33.56 -21.43
N GLU A 122 11.35 32.38 -21.48
CA GLU A 122 11.48 31.44 -22.59
C GLU A 122 10.63 31.85 -23.79
N ARG A 123 11.21 31.72 -25.00
CA ARG A 123 10.55 32.00 -26.28
C ARG A 123 9.85 30.75 -26.80
N HIS A 124 8.58 30.87 -27.17
CA HIS A 124 7.80 29.76 -27.71
C HIS A 124 7.30 30.03 -29.14
N TYR A 125 7.70 29.17 -30.07
CA TYR A 125 7.40 29.28 -31.51
C TYR A 125 6.24 28.37 -31.98
N TYR A 126 5.47 27.85 -31.03
CA TYR A 126 4.20 27.19 -31.33
C TYR A 126 3.06 28.14 -31.00
N TRP A 127 2.00 28.09 -31.79
CA TRP A 127 0.80 28.90 -31.56
C TRP A 127 -0.35 28.05 -31.02
N GLY A 128 -1.38 28.70 -30.49
CA GLY A 128 -2.51 28.03 -29.82
C GLY A 128 -3.03 26.80 -30.59
N GLY A 129 -3.21 25.69 -29.88
CA GLY A 129 -3.61 24.40 -30.45
C GLY A 129 -2.48 23.55 -31.06
N SER A 130 -1.24 24.07 -31.10
CA SER A 130 -0.04 23.32 -31.52
C SER A 130 0.81 22.85 -30.33
N ARG A 131 1.82 22.02 -30.61
CA ARG A 131 2.75 21.45 -29.61
C ARG A 131 4.13 22.12 -29.65
N PRO A 132 4.84 22.19 -28.51
CA PRO A 132 6.22 22.67 -28.44
C PRO A 132 7.14 21.95 -29.41
N GLY A 133 8.08 22.68 -30.01
CA GLY A 133 9.01 22.16 -31.00
C GLY A 133 8.42 21.97 -32.41
N ILE A 134 7.11 22.18 -32.59
CA ILE A 134 6.45 22.08 -33.90
C ILE A 134 6.08 23.49 -34.38
N GLN A 135 6.78 23.97 -35.40
CA GLN A 135 6.54 25.27 -36.05
C GLN A 135 5.32 25.20 -37.00
N ARG A 136 4.15 24.86 -36.45
CA ARG A 136 2.86 24.81 -37.14
C ARG A 136 1.78 25.39 -36.26
N CYS A 137 0.73 25.92 -36.86
CA CYS A 137 -0.49 26.30 -36.15
C CYS A 137 -1.48 25.12 -36.13
N ALA A 138 -2.58 25.23 -35.36
CA ALA A 138 -3.62 24.21 -35.29
C ALA A 138 -4.09 23.76 -36.69
N CYS A 139 -4.33 24.70 -37.61
CA CYS A 139 -4.77 24.37 -38.96
C CYS A 139 -3.75 23.55 -39.76
N GLY A 140 -2.45 23.76 -39.49
CA GLY A 140 -1.36 23.06 -40.17
C GLY A 140 -1.13 21.65 -39.65
N LEU A 141 -1.62 21.36 -38.44
CA LEU A 141 -1.70 20.00 -37.89
C LEU A 141 -2.93 19.27 -38.45
N ASP A 142 -4.07 19.94 -38.50
CA ASP A 142 -5.34 19.39 -39.00
C ASP A 142 -5.43 19.33 -40.53
N LYS A 143 -4.44 19.91 -41.24
CA LYS A 143 -4.39 20.04 -42.71
C LYS A 143 -5.62 20.75 -43.29
N ASN A 144 -6.13 21.75 -42.58
CA ASN A 144 -7.31 22.53 -42.96
C ASN A 144 -7.03 24.05 -43.03
N CYS A 145 -5.75 24.46 -43.14
CA CYS A 145 -5.42 25.87 -43.38
C CYS A 145 -6.05 26.37 -44.68
N ALA A 146 -6.39 27.65 -44.72
CA ALA A 146 -7.03 28.28 -45.86
C ALA A 146 -6.21 28.19 -47.16
N ASP A 147 -4.89 28.19 -47.03
CA ASP A 147 -3.96 27.84 -48.08
C ASP A 147 -3.18 26.58 -47.66
N PRO A 148 -3.25 25.47 -48.42
CA PRO A 148 -2.59 24.21 -48.07
C PRO A 148 -1.06 24.26 -48.21
N GLN A 149 -0.47 25.30 -48.80
CA GLN A 149 0.99 25.45 -48.91
C GLN A 149 1.65 25.91 -47.60
N TYR A 150 0.87 26.51 -46.69
CA TYR A 150 1.35 27.10 -45.44
C TYR A 150 0.88 26.30 -44.23
N PHE A 151 1.60 26.40 -43.10
CA PHE A 151 1.25 25.70 -41.86
C PHE A 151 0.49 26.57 -40.86
N CYS A 152 0.23 27.83 -41.21
CA CYS A 152 -0.56 28.80 -40.46
C CYS A 152 -1.36 29.66 -41.45
N ASN A 153 -2.58 30.06 -41.07
CA ASN A 153 -3.43 30.89 -41.94
C ASN A 153 -2.81 32.28 -42.20
N CYS A 154 -2.11 32.85 -41.23
CA CYS A 154 -1.45 34.14 -41.37
C CYS A 154 -0.23 34.11 -42.29
N ASP A 155 0.45 32.96 -42.41
CA ASP A 155 1.65 32.86 -43.23
C ASP A 155 1.35 32.94 -44.74
N ALA A 156 0.09 32.76 -45.14
CA ALA A 156 -0.37 32.98 -46.52
C ALA A 156 -0.27 34.46 -46.96
N ASP A 157 -0.08 35.39 -46.03
CA ASP A 157 0.20 36.80 -46.31
C ASP A 157 -0.83 37.49 -47.21
N HIS A 158 -2.11 37.14 -47.05
CA HIS A 158 -3.17 37.67 -47.89
C HIS A 158 -3.69 39.04 -47.42
N ALA A 159 -4.17 39.84 -48.36
CA ALA A 159 -4.88 41.10 -48.13
C ALA A 159 -6.35 40.88 -47.70
N ILE A 160 -6.58 39.89 -46.85
CA ILE A 160 -7.85 39.57 -46.20
C ILE A 160 -7.56 39.13 -44.77
N TRP A 161 -8.50 39.39 -43.87
CA TRP A 161 -8.33 38.97 -42.48
C TRP A 161 -8.30 37.45 -42.36
N ARG A 162 -7.16 36.93 -41.90
CA ARG A 162 -6.95 35.54 -41.52
C ARG A 162 -6.73 35.44 -40.02
N THR A 163 -6.86 34.24 -39.47
CA THR A 163 -6.76 34.02 -38.02
C THR A 163 -6.14 32.68 -37.70
N ASP A 164 -5.19 32.70 -36.78
CA ASP A 164 -4.65 31.53 -36.10
C ASP A 164 -4.92 31.66 -34.60
N LYS A 165 -5.61 30.66 -34.04
CA LYS A 165 -6.08 30.68 -32.65
C LYS A 165 -6.01 29.30 -32.02
N GLY A 166 -5.93 29.28 -30.70
CA GLY A 166 -6.14 28.08 -29.91
C GLY A 166 -5.76 28.24 -28.45
N LEU A 167 -5.65 27.12 -27.75
CA LEU A 167 -5.25 27.08 -26.34
C LEU A 167 -3.77 26.75 -26.22
N LEU A 168 -3.11 27.45 -25.31
CA LEU A 168 -1.83 27.08 -24.74
C LEU A 168 -2.13 26.27 -23.48
N THR A 169 -1.63 25.04 -23.39
CA THR A 169 -2.00 24.09 -22.33
C THR A 169 -0.80 23.49 -21.60
N PHE A 170 0.41 23.90 -21.97
CA PHE A 170 1.65 23.39 -21.35
C PHE A 170 1.93 24.21 -20.09
N VAL A 171 1.62 23.64 -18.93
CA VAL A 171 1.77 24.28 -17.62
C VAL A 171 3.20 24.78 -17.39
N ASP A 172 4.20 24.00 -17.83
CA ASP A 172 5.62 24.37 -17.73
C ASP A 172 6.03 25.53 -18.64
N HIS A 173 5.17 26.03 -19.53
CA HIS A 173 5.43 27.22 -20.34
C HIS A 173 4.59 28.43 -19.90
N LEU A 174 3.41 28.17 -19.32
CA LEU A 174 2.52 29.19 -18.79
C LEU A 174 3.04 29.74 -17.45
N PRO A 175 2.62 30.96 -17.05
CA PRO A 175 1.72 31.89 -17.76
C PRO A 175 2.39 32.67 -18.90
N VAL A 176 1.60 33.20 -19.84
CA VAL A 176 2.12 34.12 -20.88
C VAL A 176 2.53 35.43 -20.23
N THR A 177 3.77 35.87 -20.46
CA THR A 177 4.34 37.12 -19.96
C THR A 177 4.37 38.22 -21.02
N GLN A 178 4.51 37.83 -22.29
CA GLN A 178 4.57 38.77 -23.41
C GLN A 178 4.09 38.13 -24.72
N VAL A 179 3.47 38.93 -25.58
CA VAL A 179 3.19 38.56 -26.98
C VAL A 179 4.02 39.47 -27.88
N VAL A 180 4.76 38.87 -28.81
CA VAL A 180 5.68 39.56 -29.72
C VAL A 180 5.14 39.48 -31.14
N VAL A 181 5.03 40.63 -31.81
CA VAL A 181 4.54 40.73 -33.19
C VAL A 181 5.54 41.52 -34.03
N GLY A 182 5.99 40.97 -35.17
CA GLY A 182 7.13 41.53 -35.92
C GLY A 182 6.95 41.76 -37.43
N ASP A 183 5.80 41.45 -38.04
CA ASP A 183 5.59 41.64 -39.49
C ASP A 183 4.43 42.57 -39.80
N THR A 184 4.53 43.84 -39.39
CA THR A 184 3.51 44.87 -39.67
C THR A 184 4.08 46.19 -40.22
N ASN A 185 5.36 46.23 -40.59
CA ASN A 185 6.02 47.42 -41.15
C ASN A 185 5.77 47.61 -42.66
N ARG A 186 5.14 46.64 -43.32
CA ARG A 186 4.86 46.68 -44.77
C ARG A 186 3.60 47.51 -45.06
N THR A 187 3.51 48.09 -46.26
CA THR A 187 2.36 48.92 -46.66
C THR A 187 1.06 48.12 -46.65
N GLY A 188 0.11 48.54 -45.82
CA GLY A 188 -1.16 47.83 -45.65
C GLY A 188 -1.05 46.52 -44.87
N SER A 189 0.02 46.33 -44.09
CA SER A 189 0.19 45.20 -43.18
C SER A 189 -0.28 45.54 -41.77
N GLU A 190 -1.09 44.67 -41.19
CA GLU A 190 -1.69 44.87 -39.89
C GLU A 190 -1.89 43.53 -39.18
N ALA A 191 -1.70 43.54 -37.86
CA ALA A 191 -2.02 42.41 -37.01
C ALA A 191 -2.80 42.84 -35.76
N GLN A 192 -3.62 41.95 -35.24
CA GLN A 192 -4.37 42.13 -34.02
C GLN A 192 -4.32 40.86 -33.20
N PHE A 193 -3.78 40.91 -31.98
CA PHE A 193 -3.74 39.73 -31.10
C PHE A 193 -4.70 39.87 -29.92
N VAL A 194 -5.21 38.73 -29.46
CA VAL A 194 -6.08 38.60 -28.29
C VAL A 194 -5.49 37.54 -27.37
N LEU A 195 -5.40 37.87 -26.08
CA LEU A 195 -4.99 36.92 -25.05
C LEU A 195 -6.10 36.78 -24.02
N GLY A 196 -6.56 35.55 -23.81
CA GLY A 196 -7.55 35.20 -22.80
C GLY A 196 -6.95 35.13 -21.39
N PRO A 197 -7.80 35.12 -20.34
CA PRO A 197 -7.33 34.99 -18.97
C PRO A 197 -6.58 33.67 -18.76
N LEU A 198 -5.66 33.66 -17.80
CA LEU A 198 -5.06 32.42 -17.33
C LEU A 198 -6.13 31.66 -16.52
N ARG A 199 -6.37 30.41 -16.88
CA ARG A 199 -7.33 29.54 -16.21
C ARG A 199 -6.61 28.30 -15.72
N CYS A 200 -6.58 28.09 -14.40
CA CYS A 200 -5.94 26.93 -13.81
C CYS A 200 -6.90 26.17 -12.90
N TYR A 201 -6.81 24.84 -12.82
CA TYR A 201 -7.56 24.05 -11.85
C TYR A 201 -6.74 22.86 -11.34
N GLY A 202 -7.29 22.20 -10.32
CA GLY A 202 -6.62 21.10 -9.63
C GLY A 202 -5.52 21.60 -8.71
N ASP A 203 -4.91 20.66 -8.00
CA ASP A 203 -3.80 20.94 -7.09
C ASP A 203 -2.74 19.85 -7.27
N ARG A 204 -1.66 20.16 -7.98
CA ARG A 204 -0.52 19.25 -8.19
C ARG A 204 0.11 18.81 -6.86
N ASN A 205 -0.07 19.60 -5.81
CA ASN A 205 0.45 19.30 -4.47
C ASN A 205 -0.43 18.28 -3.72
N THR A 206 -1.65 17.98 -4.19
CA THR A 206 -2.47 16.88 -3.65
C THR A 206 -2.03 15.51 -4.15
N TRP A 207 -1.35 15.44 -5.30
CA TRP A 207 -1.03 14.19 -5.99
C TRP A 207 0.40 13.72 -5.79
N ASN A 208 1.36 14.62 -5.54
CA ASN A 208 2.78 14.34 -5.29
C ASN A 208 3.03 13.40 -4.10
N THR A 209 2.80 12.11 -4.30
CA THR A 209 2.70 11.08 -3.28
C THR A 209 3.68 9.97 -3.58
N VAL A 210 4.46 9.57 -2.57
CA VAL A 210 5.45 8.50 -2.69
C VAL A 210 5.33 7.55 -1.51
N SER A 211 5.67 6.28 -1.72
CA SER A 211 5.76 5.26 -0.68
C SER A 211 7.20 4.80 -0.48
N PHE A 212 7.66 4.79 0.77
CA PHE A 212 8.95 4.28 1.19
C PHE A 212 8.77 2.85 1.68
N ASN A 213 9.25 1.89 0.88
CA ASN A 213 9.01 0.46 1.11
C ASN A 213 10.27 -0.27 1.55
N ARG A 214 11.44 0.18 1.08
CA ARG A 214 12.75 -0.25 1.57
C ARG A 214 13.38 0.95 2.25
N GLY A 215 14.26 0.74 3.23
CA GLY A 215 14.91 1.82 3.99
C GLY A 215 15.75 2.75 3.11
N ALA A 216 15.09 3.65 2.41
CA ALA A 216 15.60 4.50 1.34
C ALA A 216 15.33 5.97 1.66
N ALA A 217 16.07 6.85 0.99
CA ALA A 217 15.92 8.29 1.14
C ALA A 217 15.95 8.94 -0.24
N LEU A 218 15.02 9.88 -0.47
CA LEU A 218 15.08 10.80 -1.59
C LEU A 218 16.05 11.93 -1.22
N ILE A 219 16.95 12.26 -2.14
CA ILE A 219 17.97 13.29 -1.93
C ILE A 219 17.65 14.51 -2.79
N PHE A 220 17.53 15.66 -2.14
CA PHE A 220 17.31 16.97 -2.75
C PHE A 220 18.50 17.91 -2.51
N PRO A 221 18.67 18.96 -3.32
CA PRO A 221 19.66 20.00 -3.06
C PRO A 221 19.50 20.60 -1.66
N THR A 222 20.62 21.09 -1.11
CA THR A 222 20.66 21.75 0.20
C THR A 222 19.64 22.88 0.30
N PHE A 223 18.81 22.84 1.34
CA PHE A 223 17.78 23.85 1.55
C PHE A 223 18.37 25.19 2.00
N GLN A 224 17.87 26.29 1.44
CA GLN A 224 18.35 27.65 1.72
C GLN A 224 17.31 28.42 2.55
N ALA A 225 17.35 28.26 3.88
CA ALA A 225 16.35 28.83 4.80
C ALA A 225 16.66 30.27 5.27
N ASN A 226 17.94 30.66 5.30
CA ASN A 226 18.44 31.92 5.87
C ASN A 226 18.00 32.16 7.33
N HIS A 227 16.81 32.73 7.55
CA HIS A 227 16.29 33.18 8.86
C HIS A 227 14.90 32.60 9.23
N SER A 228 14.23 31.92 8.29
CA SER A 228 12.91 31.34 8.53
C SER A 228 12.73 30.06 7.72
N LEU A 229 12.08 29.09 8.37
CA LEU A 229 11.77 27.79 7.85
C LEU A 229 10.29 27.50 8.10
N ASP A 230 9.60 27.07 7.07
CA ASP A 230 8.24 26.53 7.12
C ASP A 230 8.22 25.22 6.34
N ILE A 231 7.81 24.15 7.00
CA ILE A 231 7.73 22.81 6.45
C ILE A 231 6.32 22.29 6.65
N SER A 232 5.72 21.77 5.58
CA SER A 232 4.46 21.06 5.69
C SER A 232 4.42 19.84 4.77
N PHE A 233 3.82 18.75 5.25
CA PHE A 233 3.61 17.53 4.49
C PHE A 233 2.50 16.71 5.12
N TYR A 234 2.07 15.66 4.43
CA TYR A 234 1.24 14.61 5.02
C TYR A 234 2.01 13.30 5.05
N PHE A 235 1.77 12.49 6.06
CA PHE A 235 2.28 11.13 6.16
C PHE A 235 1.15 10.13 6.44
N LYS A 236 1.37 8.88 6.03
CA LYS A 236 0.54 7.72 6.36
C LYS A 236 1.48 6.55 6.64
N THR A 237 1.33 5.84 7.75
CA THR A 237 2.30 4.79 8.14
C THR A 237 1.70 3.75 9.09
N THR A 238 2.30 2.57 9.11
CA THR A 238 2.11 1.54 10.16
C THR A 238 3.37 1.36 11.01
N ALA A 239 4.46 2.06 10.69
CA ALA A 239 5.75 1.94 11.36
C ALA A 239 5.71 2.55 12.76
N GLN A 240 6.54 2.02 13.67
CA GLN A 240 6.57 2.50 15.06
C GLN A 240 7.41 3.76 15.24
N SER A 241 8.36 4.00 14.34
CA SER A 241 9.23 5.17 14.31
C SER A 241 9.85 5.34 12.93
N GLY A 242 10.36 6.54 12.62
CA GLY A 242 11.11 6.79 11.39
C GLY A 242 11.33 8.28 11.14
N VAL A 243 12.37 8.63 10.39
CA VAL A 243 12.72 10.01 10.04
C VAL A 243 12.02 10.41 8.74
N PHE A 244 11.14 11.41 8.79
CA PHE A 244 10.42 11.89 7.61
C PHE A 244 11.34 12.72 6.71
N LEU A 245 12.13 13.60 7.31
CA LEU A 245 13.14 14.40 6.62
C LEU A 245 14.23 14.87 7.56
N GLU A 246 15.41 15.08 6.99
CA GLU A 246 16.56 15.68 7.64
C GLU A 246 17.33 16.55 6.64
N ASN A 247 17.61 17.80 7.03
CA ASN A 247 18.69 18.54 6.39
C ASN A 247 19.85 18.62 7.39
N PRO A 248 20.91 17.82 7.21
CA PRO A 248 22.07 17.85 8.08
C PRO A 248 22.94 19.07 7.75
N GLY A 249 23.82 19.41 8.68
CA GLY A 249 24.91 20.32 8.43
C GLY A 249 26.03 20.17 9.46
N TYR A 250 27.18 20.82 9.24
CA TYR A 250 28.36 20.66 10.11
C TYR A 250 28.12 21.09 11.57
N ARG A 251 27.24 22.09 11.78
CA ARG A 251 26.81 22.55 13.12
C ARG A 251 25.30 22.62 13.25
N ASN A 252 24.61 23.08 12.21
CA ASN A 252 23.17 23.27 12.24
C ASN A 252 22.50 22.13 11.50
N TYR A 253 21.38 21.64 12.02
CA TYR A 253 20.55 20.67 11.32
C TYR A 253 19.09 20.82 11.70
N ILE A 254 18.23 20.27 10.86
CA ILE A 254 16.81 20.13 11.13
C ILE A 254 16.38 18.71 10.82
N ARG A 255 15.51 18.15 11.66
CA ARG A 255 14.96 16.80 11.51
C ARG A 255 13.52 16.76 11.98
N ILE A 256 12.64 16.14 11.20
CA ILE A 256 11.29 15.81 11.64
C ILE A 256 11.13 14.30 11.59
N GLU A 257 10.71 13.71 12.70
CA GLU A 257 10.61 12.26 12.84
C GLU A 257 9.37 11.83 13.63
N LEU A 258 8.88 10.63 13.31
CA LEU A 258 8.03 9.86 14.19
C LEU A 258 8.96 9.20 15.21
N ASN A 259 9.02 9.76 16.42
CA ASN A 259 9.92 9.26 17.46
C ASN A 259 9.35 7.98 18.10
N THR A 260 8.05 7.98 18.38
CA THR A 260 7.28 6.80 18.82
C THR A 260 5.95 6.76 18.08
N THR A 261 5.16 5.70 18.26
CA THR A 261 3.82 5.58 17.67
C THR A 261 2.88 6.73 18.05
N ARG A 262 3.17 7.53 19.08
CA ARG A 262 2.31 8.63 19.56
C ARG A 262 2.99 10.00 19.55
N ASP A 263 4.29 10.06 19.25
CA ASP A 263 5.10 11.27 19.39
C ASP A 263 5.73 11.62 18.04
N VAL A 264 5.31 12.75 17.46
CA VAL A 264 5.99 13.38 16.32
C VAL A 264 6.87 14.49 16.86
N ALA A 265 8.16 14.44 16.51
CA ALA A 265 9.17 15.38 17.00
C ALA A 265 9.75 16.22 15.86
N PHE A 266 9.95 17.50 16.12
CA PHE A 266 10.74 18.42 15.32
C PHE A 266 11.98 18.79 16.13
N ILE A 267 13.14 18.35 15.64
CA ILE A 267 14.44 18.42 16.30
C ILE A 267 15.32 19.34 15.46
N PHE A 268 16.05 20.25 16.09
CA PHE A 268 16.89 21.19 15.39
C PHE A 268 18.05 21.67 16.26
N ASP A 269 19.18 21.99 15.62
CA ASP A 269 20.24 22.82 16.17
C ASP A 269 20.46 24.01 15.24
N ILE A 270 20.43 25.20 15.83
CA ILE A 270 20.61 26.50 15.17
C ILE A 270 21.85 27.25 15.66
N GLY A 271 22.78 26.53 16.30
CA GLY A 271 24.02 27.05 16.88
C GLY A 271 23.98 27.24 18.40
N ASN A 272 22.83 26.98 19.05
CA ASN A 272 22.66 27.07 20.49
C ASN A 272 22.55 25.69 21.16
N GLY A 273 22.80 24.61 20.42
CA GLY A 273 22.66 23.23 20.86
C GLY A 273 21.32 22.62 20.46
N ASP A 274 21.20 21.31 20.70
CA ASP A 274 20.02 20.52 20.35
C ASP A 274 18.77 20.95 21.12
N GLU A 275 17.72 21.32 20.39
CA GLU A 275 16.39 21.59 20.91
C GLU A 275 15.35 20.71 20.18
N ASN A 276 14.24 20.41 20.85
CA ASN A 276 13.14 19.66 20.23
C ASN A 276 11.74 20.13 20.67
N LEU A 277 10.79 19.94 19.75
CA LEU A 277 9.36 20.15 19.94
C LEU A 277 8.66 18.82 19.67
N THR A 278 7.86 18.33 20.61
CA THR A 278 7.12 17.07 20.42
C THR A 278 5.63 17.30 20.53
N VAL A 279 4.87 16.82 19.53
CA VAL A 279 3.41 16.73 19.58
C VAL A 279 3.04 15.29 19.94
N ARG A 280 2.39 15.13 21.10
CA ARG A 280 1.90 13.84 21.59
C ARG A 280 0.39 13.69 21.33
N SER A 281 -0.01 12.55 20.79
CA SER A 281 -1.42 12.16 20.64
C SER A 281 -1.84 11.08 21.64
N VAL A 282 -3.13 11.06 21.95
CA VAL A 282 -3.77 10.01 22.74
C VAL A 282 -3.89 8.71 21.92
N VAL A 283 -4.12 8.86 20.61
CA VAL A 283 -4.24 7.77 19.64
C VAL A 283 -2.91 7.65 18.86
N PRO A 284 -2.45 6.42 18.55
CA PRO A 284 -1.26 6.24 17.73
C PRO A 284 -1.39 6.88 16.33
N TRP A 285 -0.32 7.50 15.86
CA TRP A 285 -0.16 8.07 14.51
C TRP A 285 0.14 7.04 13.42
N ASN A 286 0.37 5.78 13.82
CA ASN A 286 0.66 4.68 12.91
C ASN A 286 -0.59 3.83 12.64
N ASP A 287 -1.73 4.50 12.49
CA ASP A 287 -3.07 3.95 12.29
C ASP A 287 -3.42 3.70 10.81
N ASP A 288 -2.44 3.87 9.91
CA ASP A 288 -2.60 3.82 8.46
C ASP A 288 -3.55 4.89 7.89
N GLU A 289 -3.75 6.02 8.58
CA GLU A 289 -4.48 7.17 8.07
C GLU A 289 -3.56 8.35 7.72
N TRP A 290 -4.07 9.30 6.94
CA TRP A 290 -3.32 10.50 6.54
C TRP A 290 -3.30 11.54 7.66
N HIS A 291 -2.09 11.90 8.12
CA HIS A 291 -1.86 12.96 9.09
C HIS A 291 -1.08 14.12 8.47
N GLN A 292 -1.44 15.35 8.80
CA GLN A 292 -0.75 16.57 8.37
C GLN A 292 0.27 17.03 9.42
N VAL A 293 1.52 17.26 9.01
CA VAL A 293 2.55 17.87 9.86
C VAL A 293 2.84 19.28 9.36
N LYS A 294 2.93 20.24 10.29
CA LYS A 294 3.38 21.61 10.04
C LYS A 294 4.42 22.00 11.07
N ALA A 295 5.60 22.37 10.62
CA ALA A 295 6.70 22.81 11.45
C ALA A 295 7.20 24.17 10.96
N GLU A 296 7.33 25.13 11.86
CA GLU A 296 7.83 26.46 11.53
C GLU A 296 8.92 26.85 12.52
N LEU A 297 9.95 27.53 12.02
CA LEU A 297 11.06 28.04 12.81
C LEU A 297 11.47 29.40 12.26
N ASN A 298 11.55 30.41 13.12
CA ASN A 298 11.99 31.76 12.77
C ASN A 298 12.77 32.38 13.94
N VAL A 299 13.20 33.64 13.78
CA VAL A 299 13.98 34.37 14.79
C VAL A 299 13.27 34.54 16.15
N LYS A 300 11.95 34.35 16.24
CA LYS A 300 11.17 34.55 17.48
C LYS A 300 10.80 33.24 18.16
N LEU A 301 10.53 32.19 17.40
CA LEU A 301 10.04 30.92 17.92
C LEU A 301 10.22 29.77 16.93
N ALA A 302 10.18 28.57 17.48
CA ALA A 302 9.86 27.35 16.74
C ALA A 302 8.49 26.82 17.17
N ARG A 303 7.74 26.23 16.23
CA ARG A 303 6.43 25.63 16.51
C ARG A 303 6.15 24.41 15.65
N LEU A 304 5.47 23.43 16.23
CA LEU A 304 5.07 22.18 15.58
C LEU A 304 3.57 21.94 15.80
N ARG A 305 2.89 21.45 14.77
CA ARG A 305 1.51 21.02 14.81
C ARG A 305 1.33 19.76 13.97
N VAL A 306 0.55 18.82 14.51
CA VAL A 306 0.08 17.64 13.79
C VAL A 306 -1.45 17.67 13.76
N ASP A 307 -2.03 17.53 12.58
CA ASP A 307 -3.46 17.65 12.30
C ASP A 307 -4.11 18.89 12.94
N LYS A 308 -5.20 18.68 13.67
CA LYS A 308 -5.96 19.72 14.34
C LYS A 308 -5.51 19.97 15.78
N LEU A 309 -4.49 19.27 16.26
CA LEU A 309 -3.96 19.50 17.61
C LEU A 309 -3.42 20.94 17.75
N PRO A 310 -3.42 21.49 18.98
CA PRO A 310 -2.84 22.80 19.23
C PRO A 310 -1.36 22.87 18.83
N TRP A 311 -0.90 24.07 18.49
CA TRP A 311 0.52 24.32 18.26
C TRP A 311 1.32 24.11 19.54
N VAL A 312 2.36 23.30 19.47
CA VAL A 312 3.43 23.27 20.48
C VAL A 312 4.44 24.34 20.07
N VAL A 313 4.70 25.31 20.95
CA VAL A 313 5.49 26.50 20.65
C VAL A 313 6.65 26.64 21.62
N ARG A 314 7.83 26.93 21.09
CA ARG A 314 9.05 27.25 21.84
C ARG A 314 9.53 28.65 21.46
N PRO A 315 9.36 29.67 22.31
CA PRO A 315 9.88 31.00 22.04
C PRO A 315 11.39 31.04 22.24
N PHE A 316 12.08 31.83 21.41
CA PHE A 316 13.52 32.04 21.51
C PHE A 316 13.86 33.35 22.25
N PRO A 317 14.99 33.41 22.97
CA PRO A 317 15.45 34.64 23.62
C PRO A 317 15.76 35.76 22.62
N PRO A 318 15.64 37.05 22.97
CA PRO A 318 15.86 38.18 22.06
C PRO A 318 17.27 38.29 21.45
N GLN A 319 18.27 37.60 22.00
CA GLN A 319 19.67 37.58 21.54
C GLN A 319 20.02 36.30 20.74
N SER A 320 19.04 35.47 20.42
CA SER A 320 19.28 34.25 19.64
C SER A 320 19.51 34.60 18.16
N PHE A 321 20.71 34.34 17.66
CA PHE A 321 21.01 34.41 16.23
C PHE A 321 20.53 33.13 15.57
N VAL A 322 19.37 33.17 14.91
CA VAL A 322 18.87 32.05 14.12
C VAL A 322 19.51 32.11 12.75
N ARG A 323 20.56 31.31 12.53
CA ARG A 323 21.24 31.21 11.23
C ARG A 323 21.12 29.78 10.71
N LEU A 324 20.13 29.57 9.84
CA LEU A 324 19.81 28.25 9.28
C LEU A 324 20.63 28.01 8.02
N GLU A 325 21.94 27.99 8.18
CA GLU A 325 22.87 27.61 7.12
C GLU A 325 23.12 26.11 7.19
N PHE A 326 22.56 25.40 6.22
CA PHE A 326 22.84 23.99 5.97
C PHE A 326 23.86 23.87 4.85
N ASP A 327 24.79 22.92 4.96
CA ASP A 327 25.86 22.70 3.99
C ASP A 327 25.78 21.31 3.32
N ARG A 328 24.78 20.49 3.67
CA ARG A 328 24.57 19.15 3.12
C ARG A 328 23.20 18.98 2.45
N PRO A 329 23.03 17.97 1.57
CA PRO A 329 21.76 17.71 0.88
C PRO A 329 20.61 17.43 1.85
N LEU A 330 19.39 17.73 1.42
CA LEU A 330 18.17 17.38 2.15
C LEU A 330 17.82 15.91 1.88
N TYR A 331 17.68 15.12 2.95
CA TYR A 331 17.20 13.74 2.91
C TYR A 331 15.72 13.70 3.27
N VAL A 332 14.92 12.97 2.49
CA VAL A 332 13.49 12.75 2.73
C VAL A 332 13.24 11.25 2.77
N GLY A 333 12.63 10.76 3.85
CA GLY A 333 12.36 9.34 4.10
C GLY A 333 13.40 8.61 4.93
N ALA A 334 14.54 9.23 5.26
CA ALA A 334 15.48 8.76 6.27
C ALA A 334 16.37 9.90 6.75
N ALA A 335 17.16 9.66 7.80
CA ALA A 335 18.31 10.49 8.16
C ALA A 335 19.49 10.23 7.21
N GLU A 336 20.54 11.03 7.35
CA GLU A 336 21.83 10.87 6.68
C GLU A 336 22.32 9.41 6.82
N HIS A 337 22.96 8.90 5.76
CA HIS A 337 23.37 7.49 5.66
C HIS A 337 22.22 6.47 5.76
N LYS A 338 20.97 6.86 5.46
CA LYS A 338 19.78 6.00 5.51
C LYS A 338 19.46 5.48 6.92
N MET A 339 19.89 6.20 7.95
CA MET A 339 19.62 5.85 9.34
C MET A 339 18.15 6.11 9.70
N ARG A 340 17.57 5.26 10.57
CA ARG A 340 16.17 5.34 11.02
C ARG A 340 15.18 5.64 9.87
N PRO A 341 15.19 4.81 8.80
CA PRO A 341 14.37 5.08 7.63
C PRO A 341 12.88 5.06 7.99
N PHE A 342 12.14 5.99 7.41
CA PHE A 342 10.70 5.99 7.44
C PHE A 342 10.16 4.96 6.45
N LEU A 343 9.17 4.19 6.90
CA LEU A 343 8.39 3.27 6.08
C LEU A 343 6.95 3.77 6.11
N GLY A 344 6.39 4.09 4.95
CA GLY A 344 5.12 4.81 4.89
C GLY A 344 4.97 5.60 3.60
N CYS A 345 3.90 6.38 3.51
CA CYS A 345 3.71 7.34 2.45
C CYS A 345 4.00 8.75 2.92
N LEU A 346 4.60 9.54 2.04
CA LEU A 346 4.66 10.99 2.16
C LEU A 346 3.93 11.61 0.97
N ARG A 347 3.20 12.69 1.20
CA ARG A 347 2.66 13.51 0.11
C ARG A 347 2.71 14.99 0.41
N GLY A 348 2.75 15.77 -0.66
CA GLY A 348 2.63 17.23 -0.60
C GLY A 348 3.68 17.88 0.29
N LEU A 349 4.93 17.38 0.26
CA LEU A 349 6.04 17.98 1.01
C LEU A 349 6.37 19.36 0.43
N ARG A 350 6.25 20.38 1.28
CA ARG A 350 6.57 21.77 0.99
C ARG A 350 7.59 22.30 1.97
N MET A 351 8.51 23.11 1.44
CA MET A 351 9.49 23.85 2.23
C MET A 351 9.51 25.31 1.79
N ASN A 352 9.25 26.24 2.71
CA ASN A 352 9.08 27.68 2.47
C ASN A 352 8.12 27.98 1.29
N GLY A 353 6.97 27.30 1.25
CA GLY A 353 5.97 27.45 0.19
C GLY A 353 6.30 26.75 -1.13
N VAL A 354 7.50 26.19 -1.31
CA VAL A 354 7.89 25.44 -2.52
C VAL A 354 7.60 23.95 -2.35
N THR A 355 6.80 23.37 -3.24
CA THR A 355 6.57 21.92 -3.27
C THR A 355 7.75 21.19 -3.90
N LEU A 356 8.29 20.20 -3.20
CA LEU A 356 9.36 19.35 -3.71
C LEU A 356 8.77 18.22 -4.56
N ASN A 357 9.27 18.00 -5.79
CA ASN A 357 8.79 16.93 -6.67
C ASN A 357 9.27 15.55 -6.18
N LEU A 358 8.48 14.90 -5.32
CA LEU A 358 8.80 13.60 -4.74
C LEU A 358 8.69 12.50 -5.80
N GLU A 359 7.65 12.52 -6.63
CA GLU A 359 7.41 11.48 -7.64
C GLU A 359 8.52 11.42 -8.70
N GLY A 360 8.95 12.58 -9.18
CA GLY A 360 10.07 12.68 -10.10
C GLY A 360 11.34 12.05 -9.51
N LYS A 361 11.58 12.23 -8.21
CA LYS A 361 12.74 11.67 -7.53
C LYS A 361 12.58 10.20 -7.15
N ALA A 362 11.35 9.74 -6.89
CA ALA A 362 11.04 8.34 -6.63
C ALA A 362 11.33 7.45 -7.84
N ASN A 363 11.03 7.92 -9.07
CA ASN A 363 11.35 7.17 -10.29
C ASN A 363 12.86 6.90 -10.48
N GLU A 364 13.71 7.70 -9.85
CA GLU A 364 15.17 7.58 -9.91
C GLU A 364 15.75 6.79 -8.72
N THR A 365 14.94 6.47 -7.70
CA THR A 365 15.42 5.94 -6.41
C THR A 365 14.83 4.58 -6.10
N GLU A 366 15.67 3.54 -6.02
CA GLU A 366 15.22 2.21 -5.60
C GLU A 366 14.74 2.22 -4.14
N GLY A 367 13.63 1.52 -3.88
CA GLY A 367 13.03 1.44 -2.54
C GLY A 367 11.95 2.48 -2.26
N VAL A 368 11.74 3.41 -3.20
CA VAL A 368 10.65 4.39 -3.19
C VAL A 368 9.76 4.15 -4.42
N ARG A 369 8.44 4.15 -4.24
CA ARG A 369 7.47 4.04 -5.35
C ARG A 369 6.63 5.30 -5.45
N VAL A 370 6.17 5.58 -6.67
CA VAL A 370 5.15 6.62 -6.89
C VAL A 370 3.81 6.10 -6.41
N ASN A 371 2.98 7.01 -5.90
CA ASN A 371 1.68 6.73 -5.27
C ASN A 371 1.81 6.04 -3.90
N CYS A 372 0.70 5.99 -3.16
CA CYS A 372 0.58 5.33 -1.87
C CYS A 372 -0.22 4.03 -2.01
N THR A 373 0.33 3.06 -2.73
CA THR A 373 -0.27 1.73 -2.86
C THR A 373 0.38 0.78 -1.86
N GLY A 374 -0.41 0.28 -0.92
CA GLY A 374 0.03 -0.76 0.00
C GLY A 374 0.15 -2.13 -0.68
N TYR A 375 0.85 -3.08 -0.05
CA TYR A 375 1.00 -4.45 -0.53
C TYR A 375 -0.30 -5.25 -0.47
N CYS A 376 -1.25 -4.94 0.40
CA CYS A 376 -2.51 -5.67 0.52
C CYS A 376 -3.50 -5.41 -0.63
N GLN A 377 -3.30 -4.34 -1.40
CA GLN A 377 -4.13 -4.06 -2.57
C GLN A 377 -3.84 -5.03 -3.73
N ASP A 378 -2.57 -5.40 -3.91
CA ASP A 378 -2.13 -6.38 -4.92
C ASP A 378 -0.94 -7.20 -4.38
N PRO A 379 -1.18 -8.11 -3.42
CA PRO A 379 -0.12 -8.88 -2.78
C PRO A 379 0.40 -9.94 -3.74
N PRO A 380 1.74 -10.10 -3.87
CA PRO A 380 2.32 -11.18 -4.69
C PRO A 380 1.86 -12.59 -4.28
N VAL A 381 1.57 -12.80 -2.98
CA VAL A 381 1.01 -14.03 -2.43
C VAL A 381 -0.22 -13.66 -1.58
N PRO A 382 -1.45 -13.84 -2.09
CA PRO A 382 -2.64 -13.46 -1.34
C PRO A 382 -2.83 -14.33 -0.09
N CYS A 383 -3.39 -13.74 0.96
CA CYS A 383 -3.83 -14.48 2.14
C CYS A 383 -4.91 -15.50 1.77
N GLN A 384 -4.66 -16.78 2.03
CA GLN A 384 -5.57 -17.86 1.68
C GLN A 384 -6.64 -18.06 2.76
N ASN A 385 -7.66 -18.87 2.45
CA ASN A 385 -8.67 -19.34 3.40
C ASN A 385 -9.28 -18.23 4.29
N SER A 386 -9.65 -17.11 3.65
CA SER A 386 -10.24 -15.93 4.31
C SER A 386 -9.34 -15.26 5.36
N GLY A 387 -8.02 -15.44 5.27
CA GLY A 387 -7.06 -14.67 6.05
C GLY A 387 -7.17 -13.18 5.72
N LEU A 388 -7.10 -12.33 6.75
CA LEU A 388 -7.14 -10.88 6.57
C LEU A 388 -5.72 -10.39 6.24
N CYS A 389 -5.54 -9.75 5.08
CA CYS A 389 -4.27 -9.08 4.77
C CYS A 389 -4.10 -7.85 5.68
N VAL A 390 -2.97 -7.79 6.37
CA VAL A 390 -2.59 -6.68 7.22
C VAL A 390 -1.41 -5.97 6.58
N GLU A 391 -1.65 -4.73 6.18
CA GLU A 391 -0.69 -3.88 5.49
C GLU A 391 0.53 -3.60 6.37
N ARG A 392 1.73 -3.68 5.78
CA ARG A 392 2.94 -3.08 6.34
C ARG A 392 3.68 -2.40 5.19
N TYR A 393 4.39 -1.31 5.49
CA TYR A 393 5.07 -0.60 4.41
C TYR A 393 6.33 -1.32 3.88
N SER A 394 6.93 -2.24 4.65
CA SER A 394 8.04 -3.08 4.18
C SER A 394 7.64 -4.48 3.71
N HIS A 395 6.45 -4.96 4.07
CA HIS A 395 5.95 -6.31 3.79
C HIS A 395 4.44 -6.35 4.05
N TYR A 396 3.80 -7.50 4.01
CA TYR A 396 2.44 -7.64 4.53
C TYR A 396 2.37 -8.94 5.33
N THR A 397 1.39 -9.04 6.21
CA THR A 397 1.18 -10.26 6.99
C THR A 397 -0.26 -10.70 6.89
N CYS A 398 -0.52 -12.00 6.89
CA CYS A 398 -1.88 -12.52 6.93
C CYS A 398 -2.30 -12.80 8.38
N ASN A 399 -3.36 -12.13 8.82
CA ASN A 399 -4.02 -12.45 10.07
C ASN A 399 -4.96 -13.63 9.86
N CYS A 400 -4.54 -14.80 10.34
CA CYS A 400 -5.30 -16.04 10.24
C CYS A 400 -6.22 -16.30 11.45
N SER A 401 -6.39 -15.36 12.39
CA SER A 401 -7.14 -15.62 13.65
C SER A 401 -8.57 -16.11 13.44
N ILE A 402 -9.27 -15.61 12.41
CA ILE A 402 -10.63 -16.03 12.04
C ILE A 402 -10.67 -17.20 11.05
N SER A 403 -9.51 -17.65 10.58
CA SER A 403 -9.36 -18.76 9.65
C SER A 403 -9.10 -20.05 10.42
N ALA A 404 -9.64 -21.17 9.91
CA ALA A 404 -9.34 -22.51 10.44
C ALA A 404 -7.89 -22.95 10.16
N PHE A 405 -7.13 -22.15 9.41
CA PHE A 405 -5.77 -22.43 8.95
C PHE A 405 -4.73 -21.58 9.71
N THR A 406 -3.46 -21.96 9.61
CA THR A 406 -2.30 -21.26 10.16
C THR A 406 -1.24 -21.00 9.07
N GLY A 407 -0.08 -20.48 9.45
CA GLY A 407 1.00 -20.14 8.53
C GLY A 407 1.03 -18.68 8.09
N PRO A 408 2.12 -18.27 7.41
CA PRO A 408 2.34 -16.88 7.02
C PRO A 408 1.28 -16.35 6.05
N PHE A 409 0.65 -17.25 5.27
CA PHE A 409 -0.40 -16.93 4.30
C PHE A 409 -1.72 -17.67 4.57
N CYS A 410 -1.92 -18.17 5.79
CA CYS A 410 -3.11 -18.95 6.17
C CYS A 410 -3.32 -20.20 5.30
N ASN A 411 -2.23 -20.88 4.95
CA ASN A 411 -2.18 -22.02 4.03
C ASN A 411 -1.85 -23.36 4.72
N HIS A 412 -1.47 -23.36 6.00
CA HIS A 412 -1.28 -24.59 6.77
C HIS A 412 -2.59 -25.06 7.38
N ASP A 413 -3.00 -26.27 7.05
CA ASP A 413 -4.21 -26.85 7.61
C ASP A 413 -4.02 -27.25 9.07
N ILE A 414 -5.08 -27.10 9.86
CA ILE A 414 -5.17 -27.60 11.22
C ILE A 414 -6.23 -28.70 11.22
N GLY A 415 -5.77 -29.93 11.38
CA GLY A 415 -6.62 -31.11 11.43
C GLY A 415 -6.43 -31.93 12.69
N GLY A 416 -7.42 -32.78 12.96
CA GLY A 416 -7.41 -33.77 14.01
C GLY A 416 -7.76 -35.14 13.45
N TYR A 417 -6.99 -36.15 13.81
CA TYR A 417 -7.36 -37.55 13.61
C TYR A 417 -8.26 -38.01 14.75
N PHE A 418 -9.44 -38.51 14.39
CA PHE A 418 -10.46 -39.03 15.29
C PHE A 418 -10.38 -40.55 15.27
N GLU A 419 -10.14 -41.14 16.43
CA GLU A 419 -10.36 -42.57 16.61
C GLU A 419 -11.85 -42.92 16.71
N GLU A 420 -12.16 -44.21 16.54
CA GLU A 420 -13.50 -44.73 16.63
C GLU A 420 -14.14 -44.37 17.99
N GLY A 421 -15.29 -43.70 17.94
CA GLY A 421 -16.02 -43.26 19.12
C GLY A 421 -15.55 -41.94 19.74
N THR A 422 -14.49 -41.31 19.21
CA THR A 422 -14.06 -39.97 19.62
C THR A 422 -15.11 -38.92 19.24
N TRP A 423 -15.39 -37.99 20.15
CA TRP A 423 -16.20 -36.81 19.85
C TRP A 423 -15.61 -35.54 20.43
N VAL A 424 -15.84 -34.46 19.70
CA VAL A 424 -15.59 -33.10 20.13
C VAL A 424 -16.93 -32.39 20.22
N ARG A 425 -17.20 -31.73 21.35
CA ARG A 425 -18.32 -30.81 21.51
C ARG A 425 -17.77 -29.41 21.73
N TYR A 426 -18.22 -28.47 20.92
CA TYR A 426 -17.90 -27.06 21.00
C TYR A 426 -19.16 -26.25 21.31
N ASN A 427 -19.10 -25.40 22.33
CA ASN A 427 -20.21 -24.56 22.76
C ASN A 427 -20.26 -23.29 21.91
N ILE A 428 -21.38 -23.02 21.25
CA ILE A 428 -21.53 -21.92 20.28
C ILE A 428 -21.89 -20.58 20.99
N LEU A 429 -22.23 -20.62 22.28
CA LEU A 429 -22.65 -19.43 23.04
C LEU A 429 -21.52 -18.39 23.20
N PRO A 430 -21.76 -17.11 22.83
CA PRO A 430 -20.82 -16.00 23.09
C PRO A 430 -20.63 -15.74 24.59
N MET A 431 -19.43 -15.32 24.98
CA MET A 431 -19.09 -14.98 26.38
C MET A 431 -20.02 -13.92 27.00
N SER A 432 -20.51 -12.95 26.21
CA SER A 432 -21.46 -11.92 26.65
C SER A 432 -22.82 -12.50 27.08
N LEU A 433 -23.24 -13.61 26.47
CA LEU A 433 -24.47 -14.33 26.82
C LEU A 433 -24.27 -15.28 28.01
N TYR A 434 -23.04 -15.68 28.32
CA TYR A 434 -22.71 -16.41 29.56
C TYR A 434 -22.98 -15.52 30.79
N ALA A 435 -22.55 -14.26 30.76
CA ALA A 435 -22.85 -13.28 31.81
C ALA A 435 -24.35 -12.97 31.90
N ALA A 436 -25.04 -12.83 30.76
CA ALA A 436 -26.49 -12.66 30.74
C ALA A 436 -27.24 -13.89 31.29
N ARG A 437 -26.69 -15.11 31.10
CA ARG A 437 -27.25 -16.36 31.64
C ARG A 437 -27.05 -16.50 33.15
N GLU A 438 -25.91 -16.04 33.69
CA GLU A 438 -25.74 -15.91 35.15
C GLU A 438 -26.69 -14.88 35.76
N PHE A 439 -27.01 -13.80 35.05
CA PHE A 439 -28.05 -12.86 35.49
C PHE A 439 -29.47 -13.41 35.33
N ALA A 440 -29.75 -14.16 34.26
CA ALA A 440 -31.08 -14.73 33.99
C ALA A 440 -31.42 -15.90 34.92
N SER A 441 -30.42 -16.66 35.40
CA SER A 441 -30.63 -17.71 36.41
C SER A 441 -31.08 -17.16 37.78
N ILE A 442 -30.95 -15.85 38.01
CA ILE A 442 -31.45 -15.16 39.20
C ILE A 442 -32.94 -14.79 39.07
N VAL A 443 -33.52 -14.73 37.85
CA VAL A 443 -34.83 -14.08 37.64
C VAL A 443 -35.94 -14.98 37.05
N SER A 444 -35.70 -16.07 36.31
CA SER A 444 -36.83 -16.95 35.88
C SER A 444 -36.45 -18.28 35.22
N SER A 445 -37.31 -19.29 35.48
CA SER A 445 -37.50 -20.64 34.90
C SER A 445 -36.58 -21.14 33.76
N PRO A 446 -36.09 -22.41 33.82
CA PRO A 446 -35.13 -23.01 32.87
C PRO A 446 -35.64 -23.33 31.45
N TRP A 447 -36.77 -22.78 30.99
CA TRP A 447 -37.47 -23.20 29.76
C TRP A 447 -37.78 -22.09 28.74
N GLN A 448 -37.14 -20.91 28.83
CA GLN A 448 -37.31 -19.87 27.79
C GLN A 448 -36.05 -19.74 26.91
N PRO A 449 -36.16 -19.91 25.57
CA PRO A 449 -35.06 -19.62 24.66
C PRO A 449 -34.73 -18.11 24.71
N LEU A 450 -33.45 -17.78 24.79
CA LEU A 450 -32.96 -16.41 24.89
C LEU A 450 -33.33 -15.62 23.61
N PRO A 451 -34.02 -14.47 23.69
CA PRO A 451 -34.40 -13.68 22.53
C PRO A 451 -33.17 -13.16 21.76
N GLY A 452 -33.12 -13.38 20.44
CA GLY A 452 -32.17 -12.69 19.54
C GLY A 452 -30.99 -13.49 18.98
N TYR A 453 -30.94 -14.82 19.17
CA TYR A 453 -29.85 -15.69 18.67
C TYR A 453 -30.34 -16.71 17.62
N ASN A 454 -30.96 -16.23 16.53
CA ASN A 454 -31.42 -17.09 15.43
C ASN A 454 -30.56 -16.79 14.19
N LEU A 455 -30.09 -17.84 13.51
CA LEU A 455 -29.24 -17.69 12.33
C LEU A 455 -30.10 -17.72 11.06
N THR A 456 -30.10 -16.62 10.31
CA THR A 456 -30.66 -16.54 8.94
C THR A 456 -29.66 -16.98 7.88
N SER A 457 -28.39 -17.12 8.26
CA SER A 457 -27.32 -17.57 7.39
C SER A 457 -26.25 -18.33 8.18
N GLU A 458 -25.72 -19.39 7.57
CA GLU A 458 -24.57 -20.14 8.07
C GLU A 458 -23.57 -20.38 6.94
N GLU A 459 -22.30 -20.28 7.28
CA GLU A 459 -21.18 -20.67 6.43
C GLU A 459 -20.43 -21.81 7.13
N VAL A 460 -20.43 -22.99 6.52
CA VAL A 460 -19.77 -24.19 7.07
C VAL A 460 -18.77 -24.70 6.05
N SER A 461 -17.53 -24.87 6.47
CA SER A 461 -16.51 -25.50 5.64
C SER A 461 -15.66 -26.44 6.46
N PHE A 462 -15.28 -27.57 5.86
CA PHE A 462 -14.36 -28.53 6.45
C PHE A 462 -13.81 -29.45 5.36
N SER A 463 -12.71 -30.11 5.67
CA SER A 463 -12.13 -31.18 4.87
C SER A 463 -12.08 -32.45 5.72
N PHE A 464 -12.25 -33.61 5.09
CA PHE A 464 -12.17 -34.88 5.80
C PHE A 464 -11.57 -35.98 4.92
N SER A 465 -10.98 -36.99 5.54
CA SER A 465 -10.55 -38.23 4.90
C SER A 465 -10.92 -39.42 5.77
N THR A 466 -11.55 -40.43 5.16
CA THR A 466 -11.98 -41.63 5.88
C THR A 466 -12.15 -42.81 4.93
N THR A 467 -12.08 -44.01 5.49
CA THR A 467 -12.45 -45.27 4.83
C THR A 467 -13.65 -45.93 5.50
N SER A 468 -14.25 -45.28 6.50
CA SER A 468 -15.34 -45.80 7.32
C SER A 468 -16.70 -45.23 6.91
N ALA A 469 -17.72 -46.08 6.87
CA ALA A 469 -19.12 -45.72 6.77
C ALA A 469 -19.96 -46.73 7.57
N PRO A 470 -21.10 -46.31 8.14
CA PRO A 470 -21.59 -44.94 8.20
C PRO A 470 -20.91 -44.09 9.29
N ALA A 471 -20.99 -42.76 9.16
CA ALA A 471 -20.41 -41.84 10.14
C ALA A 471 -21.11 -40.47 10.16
N VAL A 472 -21.13 -39.80 11.32
CA VAL A 472 -21.54 -38.39 11.44
C VAL A 472 -20.30 -37.51 11.50
N LEU A 473 -20.13 -36.61 10.53
CA LEU A 473 -18.97 -35.72 10.46
C LEU A 473 -19.16 -34.50 11.34
N LEU A 474 -20.31 -33.84 11.18
CA LEU A 474 -20.64 -32.58 11.82
C LEU A 474 -22.11 -32.56 12.21
N TYR A 475 -22.41 -32.13 13.44
CA TYR A 475 -23.79 -31.97 13.93
C TYR A 475 -23.92 -30.71 14.77
N VAL A 476 -24.82 -29.81 14.38
CA VAL A 476 -25.17 -28.60 15.13
C VAL A 476 -26.51 -28.83 15.81
N SER A 477 -26.47 -28.85 17.12
CA SER A 477 -27.65 -28.90 17.99
C SER A 477 -28.18 -27.50 18.27
N THR A 478 -29.48 -27.40 18.55
CA THR A 478 -30.13 -26.17 19.01
C THR A 478 -30.83 -26.37 20.35
N PHE A 479 -31.36 -25.28 20.91
CA PHE A 479 -32.24 -25.34 22.08
C PHE A 479 -33.69 -25.72 21.73
N VAL A 480 -34.10 -25.67 20.46
CA VAL A 480 -35.51 -25.82 20.03
C VAL A 480 -35.70 -26.93 18.98
N LYS A 481 -35.04 -28.09 19.18
CA LYS A 481 -35.10 -29.32 18.35
C LYS A 481 -34.65 -29.20 16.88
N ASP A 482 -34.44 -27.98 16.38
CA ASP A 482 -33.78 -27.75 15.10
C ASP A 482 -32.35 -28.31 15.10
N TYR A 483 -31.86 -28.72 13.93
CA TYR A 483 -30.48 -29.16 13.80
C TYR A 483 -29.96 -29.06 12.36
N MET A 484 -28.63 -29.07 12.23
CA MET A 484 -27.92 -29.30 10.98
C MET A 484 -27.00 -30.51 11.16
N ALA A 485 -26.98 -31.43 10.21
CA ALA A 485 -26.11 -32.60 10.26
C ALA A 485 -25.49 -32.91 8.89
N VAL A 486 -24.19 -33.22 8.87
CA VAL A 486 -23.52 -33.79 7.70
C VAL A 486 -23.03 -35.19 8.06
N LEU A 487 -23.44 -36.18 7.28
CA LEU A 487 -23.18 -37.60 7.54
C LEU A 487 -22.85 -38.37 6.27
N ILE A 488 -22.17 -39.50 6.45
CA ILE A 488 -21.85 -40.49 5.43
C ILE A 488 -22.81 -41.66 5.63
N LYS A 489 -23.55 -42.01 4.58
CA LYS A 489 -24.49 -43.13 4.56
C LYS A 489 -23.77 -44.47 4.47
N ASP A 490 -24.53 -45.56 4.66
CA ASP A 490 -24.04 -46.94 4.54
C ASP A 490 -23.40 -47.25 3.16
N ASP A 491 -23.84 -46.57 2.10
CA ASP A 491 -23.31 -46.69 0.73
C ASP A 491 -22.09 -45.78 0.46
N GLY A 492 -21.60 -45.08 1.49
CA GLY A 492 -20.48 -44.13 1.40
C GLY A 492 -20.85 -42.77 0.81
N SER A 493 -22.12 -42.53 0.43
CA SER A 493 -22.55 -41.23 -0.09
C SER A 493 -22.68 -40.17 1.01
N LEU A 494 -22.42 -38.90 0.67
CA LEU A 494 -22.48 -37.79 1.62
C LEU A 494 -23.87 -37.14 1.60
N GLN A 495 -24.43 -36.93 2.80
CA GLN A 495 -25.77 -36.38 2.98
C GLN A 495 -25.74 -35.21 3.98
N LEU A 496 -26.48 -34.16 3.64
CA LEU A 496 -26.74 -33.00 4.49
C LEU A 496 -28.20 -33.02 4.93
N ARG A 497 -28.45 -32.85 6.23
CA ARG A 497 -29.80 -32.81 6.81
C ARG A 497 -29.99 -31.50 7.58
N TYR A 498 -31.12 -30.85 7.36
CA TYR A 498 -31.55 -29.66 8.09
C TYR A 498 -32.94 -29.87 8.66
N GLN A 499 -33.10 -29.71 9.97
CA GLN A 499 -34.42 -29.58 10.59
C GLN A 499 -34.60 -28.14 11.06
N LEU A 500 -35.52 -27.43 10.41
CA LEU A 500 -35.89 -26.03 10.66
C LEU A 500 -37.41 -25.98 10.91
N GLY A 501 -37.85 -26.45 12.07
CA GLY A 501 -39.25 -26.66 12.43
C GLY A 501 -39.66 -28.14 12.54
N THR A 502 -40.67 -28.56 11.77
CA THR A 502 -41.40 -29.82 12.03
C THR A 502 -40.76 -31.08 11.46
N SER A 503 -40.12 -31.01 10.28
CA SER A 503 -39.57 -32.19 9.59
C SER A 503 -38.20 -31.92 8.95
N PRO A 504 -37.29 -32.91 8.93
CA PRO A 504 -35.96 -32.75 8.36
C PRO A 504 -35.97 -32.74 6.83
N TYR A 505 -35.27 -31.79 6.25
CA TYR A 505 -34.91 -31.71 4.83
C TYR A 505 -33.61 -32.45 4.60
N VAL A 506 -33.57 -33.25 3.54
CA VAL A 506 -32.45 -34.13 3.23
C VAL A 506 -31.91 -33.79 1.84
N PHE A 507 -30.63 -33.47 1.78
CA PHE A 507 -29.93 -33.11 0.56
C PHE A 507 -28.77 -34.09 0.34
N THR A 508 -28.77 -34.76 -0.81
CA THR A 508 -27.64 -35.61 -1.21
C THR A 508 -26.55 -34.74 -1.80
N LEU A 509 -25.39 -34.67 -1.16
CA LEU A 509 -24.27 -33.83 -1.58
C LEU A 509 -23.42 -34.50 -2.68
N THR A 510 -23.28 -35.82 -2.62
CA THR A 510 -22.65 -36.63 -3.67
C THR A 510 -23.29 -38.01 -3.75
N ASN A 511 -23.37 -38.55 -4.96
CA ASN A 511 -23.82 -39.92 -5.21
C ASN A 511 -22.66 -40.92 -5.27
N LYS A 512 -21.41 -40.44 -5.27
CA LYS A 512 -20.21 -41.27 -5.27
C LYS A 512 -19.73 -41.48 -3.84
N PRO A 513 -19.18 -42.66 -3.52
CA PRO A 513 -18.63 -42.93 -2.20
C PRO A 513 -17.43 -42.00 -1.91
N VAL A 514 -17.44 -41.37 -0.74
CA VAL A 514 -16.37 -40.47 -0.22
C VAL A 514 -15.51 -41.17 0.84
N THR A 515 -15.56 -42.50 0.88
CA THR A 515 -14.84 -43.37 1.82
C THR A 515 -13.60 -43.98 1.17
N ASP A 516 -12.93 -43.24 0.29
CA ASP A 516 -11.78 -43.71 -0.51
C ASP A 516 -10.43 -43.46 0.17
N GLY A 517 -10.44 -42.93 1.40
CA GLY A 517 -9.25 -42.54 2.16
C GLY A 517 -8.56 -41.27 1.65
N ARG A 518 -9.11 -40.57 0.65
CA ARG A 518 -8.59 -39.31 0.14
C ARG A 518 -9.23 -38.11 0.85
N PRO A 519 -8.57 -36.94 0.86
CA PRO A 519 -9.16 -35.73 1.41
C PRO A 519 -10.27 -35.19 0.50
N HIS A 520 -11.46 -35.02 1.06
CA HIS A 520 -12.61 -34.37 0.43
C HIS A 520 -12.93 -33.05 1.14
N ARG A 521 -13.18 -31.99 0.38
CA ARG A 521 -13.55 -30.66 0.89
C ARG A 521 -15.04 -30.42 0.75
N VAL A 522 -15.69 -29.92 1.80
CA VAL A 522 -17.13 -29.62 1.81
C VAL A 522 -17.32 -28.17 2.21
N ASN A 523 -17.96 -27.38 1.35
CA ASN A 523 -18.40 -26.02 1.63
C ASN A 523 -19.92 -25.96 1.54
N ILE A 524 -20.57 -25.41 2.56
CA ILE A 524 -22.02 -25.29 2.67
C ILE A 524 -22.33 -23.86 3.12
N THR A 525 -23.08 -23.13 2.31
CA THR A 525 -23.52 -21.77 2.65
C THR A 525 -25.03 -21.72 2.55
N ARG A 526 -25.71 -21.39 3.65
CA ARG A 526 -27.16 -21.13 3.64
C ARG A 526 -27.40 -19.63 3.79
N LEU A 527 -28.28 -19.10 2.93
CA LEU A 527 -28.76 -17.73 2.97
C LEU A 527 -30.30 -17.78 2.95
N HIS A 528 -30.92 -17.58 4.11
CA HIS A 528 -32.36 -17.73 4.28
C HIS A 528 -32.85 -19.11 3.82
N ARG A 529 -33.62 -19.17 2.73
CA ARG A 529 -34.14 -20.42 2.15
C ARG A 529 -33.34 -20.92 0.95
N THR A 530 -32.17 -20.35 0.70
CA THR A 530 -31.28 -20.80 -0.38
C THR A 530 -30.06 -21.48 0.21
N LEU A 531 -29.72 -22.64 -0.34
CA LEU A 531 -28.61 -23.49 0.07
C LEU A 531 -27.63 -23.60 -1.10
N TYR A 532 -26.38 -23.26 -0.85
CA TYR A 532 -25.25 -23.44 -1.75
C TYR A 532 -24.34 -24.52 -1.20
N THR A 533 -24.07 -25.56 -1.97
CA THR A 533 -23.21 -26.67 -1.55
C THR A 533 -22.15 -26.95 -2.60
N GLN A 534 -20.93 -27.21 -2.15
CA GLN A 534 -19.81 -27.59 -2.98
C GLN A 534 -19.04 -28.72 -2.31
N VAL A 535 -18.78 -29.79 -3.07
CA VAL A 535 -17.92 -30.90 -2.65
C VAL A 535 -16.74 -30.96 -3.61
N ASP A 536 -15.53 -30.92 -3.08
CA ASP A 536 -14.28 -30.87 -3.82
C ASP A 536 -14.24 -29.71 -4.84
N TYR A 537 -13.75 -29.98 -6.05
CA TYR A 537 -13.70 -29.03 -7.16
C TYR A 537 -14.94 -29.12 -8.06
N LEU A 538 -16.02 -29.75 -7.58
CA LEU A 538 -17.28 -29.79 -8.31
C LEU A 538 -17.93 -28.40 -8.32
N PRO A 539 -18.75 -28.10 -9.34
CA PRO A 539 -19.48 -26.84 -9.40
C PRO A 539 -20.40 -26.67 -8.19
N ILE A 540 -20.60 -25.41 -7.78
CA ILE A 540 -21.52 -25.06 -6.70
C ILE A 540 -22.95 -25.43 -7.11
N MET A 541 -23.63 -26.19 -6.27
CA MET A 541 -25.03 -26.56 -6.44
C MET A 541 -25.91 -25.63 -5.61
N GLU A 542 -26.98 -25.11 -6.24
CA GLU A 542 -28.00 -24.29 -5.60
C GLU A 542 -29.27 -25.10 -5.38
N GLN A 543 -29.80 -25.05 -4.16
CA GLN A 543 -31.05 -25.70 -3.76
C GLN A 543 -31.89 -24.73 -2.94
N GLN A 544 -33.22 -24.85 -3.03
CA GLN A 544 -34.15 -24.01 -2.28
C GLN A 544 -34.97 -24.83 -1.30
N PHE A 545 -35.11 -24.31 -0.09
CA PHE A 545 -36.05 -24.82 0.91
C PHE A 545 -37.48 -24.41 0.53
N SER A 546 -38.45 -25.24 0.93
CA SER A 546 -39.87 -24.95 0.72
C SER A 546 -40.32 -23.68 1.47
N LEU A 547 -41.32 -22.97 0.93
CA LEU A 547 -41.87 -21.74 1.52
C LEU A 547 -42.51 -21.96 2.90
N PHE A 548 -42.91 -23.20 3.22
CA PHE A 548 -43.53 -23.57 4.50
C PHE A 548 -42.53 -23.83 5.63
N VAL A 549 -41.23 -23.73 5.35
CA VAL A 549 -40.14 -23.99 6.30
C VAL A 549 -39.70 -22.69 6.94
N ASP A 550 -39.23 -22.75 8.18
CA ASP A 550 -38.57 -21.60 8.77
C ASP A 550 -37.35 -21.21 7.92
N SER A 551 -37.12 -19.91 7.83
CA SER A 551 -35.93 -19.33 7.21
C SER A 551 -34.74 -19.28 8.16
N LYS A 552 -34.91 -19.68 9.43
CA LYS A 552 -33.93 -19.52 10.50
C LYS A 552 -33.60 -20.84 11.16
N LEU A 553 -32.33 -21.00 11.55
CA LEU A 553 -31.89 -22.02 12.49
C LEU A 553 -31.97 -21.39 13.89
N ASP A 554 -32.95 -21.83 14.67
CA ASP A 554 -33.28 -21.16 15.91
C ASP A 554 -32.37 -21.61 17.07
N SER A 555 -31.71 -20.64 17.72
CA SER A 555 -30.93 -20.86 18.94
C SER A 555 -29.90 -22.02 18.91
N PRO A 556 -28.87 -21.98 18.03
CA PRO A 556 -27.77 -22.95 18.05
C PRO A 556 -27.08 -23.06 19.42
N LYS A 557 -26.79 -24.30 19.84
CA LYS A 557 -26.31 -24.63 21.18
C LYS A 557 -24.89 -25.18 21.15
N ASN A 558 -24.70 -26.34 20.53
CA ASN A 558 -23.42 -27.02 20.45
C ASN A 558 -23.14 -27.51 19.03
N LEU A 559 -21.87 -27.44 18.63
CA LEU A 559 -21.31 -28.08 17.46
C LEU A 559 -20.59 -29.37 17.89
N TYR A 560 -20.96 -30.50 17.29
CA TYR A 560 -20.35 -31.80 17.51
C TYR A 560 -19.57 -32.24 16.28
N LEU A 561 -18.38 -32.80 16.50
CA LEU A 561 -17.55 -33.41 15.46
C LEU A 561 -17.27 -34.87 15.80
N GLY A 562 -17.32 -35.70 14.77
CA GLY A 562 -17.00 -37.12 14.78
C GLY A 562 -18.05 -38.05 15.40
N ARG A 563 -18.62 -37.68 16.56
CA ARG A 563 -19.76 -38.39 17.15
C ARG A 563 -20.63 -37.44 17.96
N VAL A 564 -21.93 -37.70 17.98
CA VAL A 564 -22.95 -36.87 18.63
C VAL A 564 -23.28 -37.45 20.00
N MET A 565 -23.04 -36.66 21.04
CA MET A 565 -23.39 -36.97 22.42
C MET A 565 -24.18 -35.79 23.01
N GLU A 566 -25.41 -35.62 22.51
CA GLU A 566 -26.34 -34.57 22.97
C GLU A 566 -27.33 -35.12 24.00
N THR A 567 -27.68 -34.30 24.98
CA THR A 567 -28.70 -34.63 25.98
C THR A 567 -30.07 -34.23 25.42
N GLY A 568 -30.89 -35.20 25.00
CA GLY A 568 -32.22 -34.94 24.45
C GLY A 568 -32.65 -35.97 23.40
N VAL A 569 -33.75 -35.68 22.69
CA VAL A 569 -34.21 -36.49 21.55
C VAL A 569 -33.36 -36.13 20.34
N ILE A 570 -32.55 -37.09 19.88
CA ILE A 570 -31.80 -37.01 18.62
C ILE A 570 -32.67 -37.67 17.54
N ASP A 571 -32.65 -37.13 16.32
CA ASP A 571 -33.34 -37.76 15.18
C ASP A 571 -32.86 -39.24 15.03
N PRO A 572 -33.78 -40.22 14.96
CA PRO A 572 -33.42 -41.64 14.92
C PRO A 572 -32.47 -42.04 13.79
N GLU A 573 -32.57 -41.38 12.63
CA GLU A 573 -31.68 -41.61 11.50
C GLU A 573 -30.28 -41.04 11.77
N ILE A 574 -30.16 -39.90 12.47
CA ILE A 574 -28.83 -39.44 12.94
C ILE A 574 -28.26 -40.45 13.94
N GLN A 575 -29.07 -40.96 14.86
CA GLN A 575 -28.64 -41.94 15.85
C GLN A 575 -28.17 -43.24 15.21
N ARG A 576 -28.81 -43.69 14.12
CA ARG A 576 -28.41 -44.85 13.32
C ARG A 576 -26.99 -44.70 12.77
N TYR A 577 -26.65 -43.53 12.24
CA TYR A 577 -25.33 -43.25 11.66
C TYR A 577 -24.28 -42.78 12.69
N ASN A 578 -24.68 -42.61 13.95
CA ASN A 578 -23.83 -42.13 15.04
C ASN A 578 -22.98 -43.23 15.70
N THR A 579 -23.16 -44.50 15.30
CA THR A 579 -22.42 -45.65 15.84
C THR A 579 -21.79 -46.41 14.67
N PRO A 580 -20.47 -46.66 14.68
CA PRO A 580 -19.55 -46.42 15.81
C PRO A 580 -19.10 -44.95 15.99
N GLY A 581 -19.37 -44.10 15.01
CA GLY A 581 -18.89 -42.72 14.93
C GLY A 581 -17.85 -42.59 13.82
N PHE A 582 -17.43 -41.35 13.54
CA PHE A 582 -16.40 -41.08 12.55
C PHE A 582 -15.03 -41.58 13.03
N SER A 583 -14.37 -42.31 12.14
CA SER A 583 -12.95 -42.65 12.26
C SER A 583 -12.22 -42.12 11.03
N GLY A 584 -11.19 -41.32 11.22
CA GLY A 584 -10.49 -40.65 10.12
C GLY A 584 -10.03 -39.25 10.51
N CYS A 585 -9.71 -38.43 9.51
CA CYS A 585 -9.15 -37.11 9.74
C CYS A 585 -10.16 -36.02 9.37
N LEU A 586 -10.31 -35.02 10.24
CA LEU A 586 -11.08 -33.79 9.96
C LEU A 586 -10.15 -32.59 10.04
N SER A 587 -10.22 -31.69 9.07
CA SER A 587 -9.37 -30.50 9.00
C SER A 587 -10.13 -29.27 8.49
N GLY A 588 -9.58 -28.08 8.71
CA GLY A 588 -10.18 -26.83 8.24
C GLY A 588 -11.60 -26.56 8.71
N VAL A 589 -12.03 -27.14 9.84
CA VAL A 589 -13.42 -27.05 10.32
C VAL A 589 -13.74 -25.61 10.73
N LYS A 590 -14.72 -25.02 10.05
CA LYS A 590 -15.25 -23.68 10.27
C LYS A 590 -16.78 -23.75 10.32
N PHE A 591 -17.37 -23.12 11.33
CA PHE A 591 -18.81 -22.85 11.43
C PHE A 591 -18.99 -21.37 11.74
N ASN A 592 -19.40 -20.57 10.76
CA ASN A 592 -19.41 -19.11 10.80
C ASN A 592 -18.01 -18.58 11.18
N THR A 593 -17.87 -17.93 12.34
CA THR A 593 -16.59 -17.43 12.86
C THR A 593 -15.88 -18.42 13.79
N LEU A 594 -16.48 -19.59 14.05
CA LEU A 594 -15.94 -20.59 14.97
C LEU A 594 -15.00 -21.55 14.24
N VAL A 595 -13.82 -21.76 14.82
CA VAL A 595 -12.75 -22.63 14.30
C VAL A 595 -12.35 -23.66 15.37
N PRO A 596 -13.19 -24.69 15.63
CA PRO A 596 -13.08 -25.55 16.81
C PRO A 596 -11.76 -26.30 16.93
N LEU A 597 -11.25 -26.90 15.84
CA LEU A 597 -9.98 -27.66 15.88
C LEU A 597 -8.78 -26.75 16.17
N LYS A 598 -8.77 -25.55 15.60
CA LYS A 598 -7.76 -24.52 15.91
C LYS A 598 -7.80 -24.09 17.36
N ALA A 599 -8.98 -23.88 17.93
CA ALA A 599 -9.13 -23.54 19.35
C ALA A 599 -8.66 -24.66 20.30
N ILE A 600 -8.68 -25.91 19.85
CA ILE A 600 -8.23 -27.08 20.62
C ILE A 600 -6.71 -27.21 20.59
N PHE A 601 -6.09 -27.18 19.41
CA PHE A 601 -4.66 -27.41 19.24
C PHE A 601 -3.80 -26.15 19.42
N HIS A 602 -4.36 -24.97 19.10
CA HIS A 602 -3.68 -23.66 19.17
C HIS A 602 -4.52 -22.64 19.97
N PRO A 603 -4.68 -22.85 21.29
CA PRO A 603 -5.55 -22.00 22.11
C PRO A 603 -5.00 -20.57 22.26
N THR A 604 -5.79 -19.58 21.86
CA THR A 604 -5.48 -18.14 22.02
C THR A 604 -6.11 -17.52 23.27
N SER A 605 -7.04 -18.22 23.91
CA SER A 605 -7.78 -17.78 25.09
C SER A 605 -7.67 -18.82 26.21
N PRO A 606 -7.65 -18.41 27.49
CA PRO A 606 -7.68 -19.35 28.62
C PRO A 606 -9.03 -20.08 28.74
N LEU A 607 -10.09 -19.56 28.12
CA LEU A 607 -11.41 -20.18 28.13
C LEU A 607 -11.43 -21.41 27.22
N ARG A 608 -11.96 -22.52 27.73
CA ARG A 608 -12.13 -23.77 26.99
C ARG A 608 -13.61 -23.97 26.67
N PRO A 609 -14.12 -23.45 25.53
CA PRO A 609 -15.52 -23.61 25.15
C PRO A 609 -15.83 -25.01 24.59
N TYR A 610 -15.01 -26.03 24.87
CA TYR A 610 -15.12 -27.35 24.27
C TYR A 610 -14.88 -28.47 25.28
N SER A 611 -15.40 -29.65 24.96
CA SER A 611 -15.16 -30.90 25.67
C SER A 611 -14.87 -32.02 24.68
N ILE A 612 -13.87 -32.85 25.00
CA ILE A 612 -13.38 -33.93 24.14
C ILE A 612 -13.47 -35.24 24.94
N ARG A 613 -13.89 -36.32 24.29
CA ARG A 613 -13.81 -37.67 24.85
C ARG A 613 -13.41 -38.65 23.75
N GLY A 614 -12.49 -39.54 24.09
CA GLY A 614 -11.78 -40.39 23.12
C GLY A 614 -10.39 -39.84 22.82
N GLU A 615 -9.71 -40.44 21.85
CA GLU A 615 -8.38 -40.03 21.41
C GLU A 615 -8.50 -39.14 20.16
N LEU A 616 -7.98 -37.91 20.29
CA LEU A 616 -7.92 -36.89 19.25
C LEU A 616 -6.48 -36.39 19.12
N VAL A 617 -5.86 -36.59 17.95
CA VAL A 617 -4.45 -36.27 17.71
C VAL A 617 -4.33 -35.23 16.61
N GLU A 618 -3.51 -34.19 16.79
CA GLU A 618 -3.26 -33.20 15.74
C GLU A 618 -2.64 -33.88 14.52
N SER A 619 -3.20 -33.64 13.34
CA SER A 619 -2.76 -34.24 12.09
C SER A 619 -2.96 -33.27 10.94
N SER A 620 -2.03 -33.27 9.98
CA SER A 620 -2.14 -32.47 8.76
C SER A 620 -3.15 -33.04 7.75
N CYS A 621 -3.80 -34.16 8.08
CA CYS A 621 -4.87 -34.84 7.33
C CYS A 621 -4.59 -35.09 5.84
N ALA A 622 -3.33 -35.00 5.40
CA ALA A 622 -2.92 -35.04 4.01
C ALA A 622 -3.76 -34.12 3.09
N SER A 623 -4.38 -33.05 3.62
CA SER A 623 -5.17 -32.10 2.82
C SER A 623 -4.29 -31.21 1.92
N MET A 624 -2.97 -31.31 2.07
CA MET A 624 -2.00 -30.68 1.19
C MET A 624 -1.75 -31.53 -0.06
N LEU A 625 -2.58 -31.31 -1.08
CA LEU A 625 -2.20 -31.55 -2.47
C LEU A 625 -2.42 -30.25 -3.27
N PRO A 626 -1.60 -30.01 -4.32
CA PRO A 626 -0.99 -28.72 -4.61
C PRO A 626 -1.90 -27.88 -5.49
N LEU A 627 -2.76 -27.04 -4.90
CA LEU A 627 -3.25 -25.89 -5.66
C LEU A 627 -2.26 -24.74 -5.48
N SER A 628 -1.40 -24.59 -6.49
CA SER A 628 -0.32 -23.63 -6.59
C SER A 628 0.67 -23.69 -5.41
N THR A 629 1.81 -24.36 -5.61
CA THR A 629 3.05 -23.81 -5.05
C THR A 629 3.17 -22.40 -5.63
N ILE A 630 2.55 -21.43 -4.96
CA ILE A 630 2.98 -20.05 -5.11
C ILE A 630 4.43 -20.12 -4.66
N LEU A 631 5.34 -20.06 -5.63
CA LEU A 631 6.75 -19.90 -5.37
C LEU A 631 6.84 -18.59 -4.60
N ILE A 632 6.88 -18.68 -3.27
CA ILE A 632 7.12 -17.54 -2.41
C ILE A 632 8.47 -17.00 -2.89
N PRO A 633 8.52 -15.77 -3.41
CA PRO A 633 9.77 -15.19 -3.85
C PRO A 633 10.75 -15.28 -2.67
N PRO A 634 12.03 -15.65 -2.89
CA PRO A 634 12.97 -15.84 -1.79
C PRO A 634 13.05 -14.61 -0.87
N GLU A 635 12.90 -13.42 -1.44
CA GLU A 635 12.82 -12.12 -0.74
C GLU A 635 11.68 -11.99 0.29
N MET A 636 10.65 -12.85 0.23
CA MET A 636 9.50 -12.88 1.14
C MET A 636 9.55 -14.03 2.15
N ASP A 637 10.53 -14.93 2.05
CA ASP A 637 10.74 -15.98 3.05
C ASP A 637 11.50 -15.39 4.26
N PRO A 638 10.91 -15.38 5.47
CA PRO A 638 11.57 -14.88 6.68
C PRO A 638 12.88 -15.59 7.02
N TRP A 639 13.12 -16.78 6.45
CA TRP A 639 14.32 -17.58 6.65
C TRP A 639 15.31 -17.51 5.49
N TYR A 640 14.99 -16.73 4.44
CA TYR A 640 15.92 -16.49 3.35
C TYR A 640 16.99 -15.50 3.80
N MET A 641 18.15 -16.03 4.14
CA MET A 641 19.37 -15.23 4.18
C MET A 641 19.79 -14.96 2.74
N ALA A 642 19.47 -13.77 2.24
CA ALA A 642 20.12 -13.26 1.04
C ALA A 642 21.63 -13.34 1.26
N THR A 643 22.36 -13.93 0.32
CA THR A 643 23.81 -13.77 0.25
C THR A 643 24.09 -12.35 -0.22
N GLU A 644 23.84 -11.36 0.63
CA GLU A 644 24.47 -10.05 0.49
C GLU A 644 25.95 -10.27 0.78
N PHE A 645 26.73 -10.52 -0.28
CA PHE A 645 28.13 -10.15 -0.23
C PHE A 645 28.14 -8.65 0.09
N PRO A 646 28.80 -8.20 1.16
CA PRO A 646 29.01 -6.78 1.34
C PRO A 646 29.72 -6.30 0.08
N HIS A 647 29.03 -5.49 -0.72
CA HIS A 647 29.69 -4.62 -1.69
C HIS A 647 30.53 -3.64 -0.86
N VAL A 648 31.70 -4.12 -0.43
CA VAL A 648 32.77 -3.28 0.06
C VAL A 648 33.07 -2.35 -1.11
N HIS A 649 32.91 -1.06 -0.86
CA HIS A 649 33.28 -0.03 -1.82
C HIS A 649 34.67 -0.32 -2.37
N ASP A 650 34.77 -0.13 -3.67
CA ASP A 650 35.90 -0.43 -4.54
C ASP A 650 37.07 0.55 -4.29
N ASP A 651 37.50 0.68 -3.04
CA ASP A 651 38.80 1.24 -2.71
C ASP A 651 39.79 0.09 -2.79
N GLY A 652 40.35 -0.12 -3.99
CA GLY A 652 41.25 -1.25 -4.32
C GLY A 652 42.42 -1.47 -3.34
N TRP A 653 42.71 -0.51 -2.46
CA TRP A 653 43.64 -0.62 -1.35
C TRP A 653 43.21 -1.59 -0.25
N ILE A 654 41.92 -1.67 0.09
CA ILE A 654 41.44 -2.57 1.16
C ILE A 654 41.51 -4.03 0.71
N GLY A 655 41.18 -4.31 -0.55
CA GLY A 655 41.33 -5.65 -1.14
C GLY A 655 42.78 -6.14 -1.17
N ILE A 656 43.72 -5.24 -1.48
CA ILE A 656 45.16 -5.54 -1.44
C ILE A 656 45.62 -5.83 -0.01
N ILE A 657 45.16 -5.06 0.98
CA ILE A 657 45.52 -5.28 2.40
C ILE A 657 44.98 -6.62 2.88
N ILE A 658 43.71 -6.94 2.61
CA ILE A 658 43.11 -8.22 3.00
C ILE A 658 43.84 -9.39 2.33
N GLY A 659 44.13 -9.28 1.03
CA GLY A 659 44.89 -10.29 0.29
C GLY A 659 46.31 -10.50 0.87
N PHE A 660 46.99 -9.41 1.23
CA PHE A 660 48.33 -9.47 1.84
C PHE A 660 48.31 -10.10 3.24
N VAL A 661 47.29 -9.79 4.05
CA VAL A 661 47.10 -10.39 5.39
C VAL A 661 46.83 -11.90 5.28
N ILE A 662 45.96 -12.31 4.35
CA ILE A 662 45.67 -13.73 4.11
C ILE A 662 46.94 -14.47 3.64
N PHE A 663 47.72 -13.86 2.76
CA PHE A 663 48.99 -14.43 2.28
C PHE A 663 50.02 -14.62 3.41
N LEU A 664 50.15 -13.64 4.31
CA LEU A 664 51.01 -13.73 5.49
C LEU A 664 50.55 -14.84 6.44
N LEU A 665 49.25 -14.98 6.68
CA LEU A 665 48.70 -16.05 7.52
C LEU A 665 48.97 -17.44 6.92
N LEU A 666 48.85 -17.59 5.59
CA LEU A 666 49.17 -18.84 4.91
C LEU A 666 50.66 -19.18 5.00
N LEU A 667 51.55 -18.18 4.83
CA LEU A 667 52.99 -18.36 5.03
C LEU A 667 53.32 -18.80 6.46
N LEU A 668 52.70 -18.17 7.46
CA LEU A 668 52.92 -18.47 8.87
C LEU A 668 52.42 -19.87 9.22
N SER A 669 51.27 -20.27 8.67
CA SER A 669 50.75 -21.64 8.81
C SER A 669 51.66 -22.67 8.15
N GLY A 670 52.19 -22.40 6.95
CA GLY A 670 53.13 -23.28 6.26
C GLY A 670 54.45 -23.42 7.02
N LEU A 671 54.93 -22.34 7.63
CA LEU A 671 56.15 -22.34 8.44
C LEU A 671 55.96 -23.12 9.75
N LEU A 672 54.79 -23.00 10.40
CA LEU A 672 54.41 -23.83 11.54
C LEU A 672 54.32 -25.31 11.18
N VAL A 673 53.75 -25.66 10.02
CA VAL A 673 53.70 -27.04 9.53
C VAL A 673 55.09 -27.58 9.22
N LEU A 674 55.98 -26.77 8.63
CA LEU A 674 57.37 -27.15 8.40
C LEU A 674 58.15 -27.33 9.71
N LEU A 675 57.93 -26.46 10.71
CA LEU A 675 58.50 -26.60 12.05
C LEU A 675 57.97 -27.86 12.76
N TYR A 676 56.68 -28.15 12.61
CA TYR A 676 56.07 -29.39 13.11
C TYR A 676 56.73 -30.62 12.48
N PHE A 677 56.87 -30.65 11.15
CA PHE A 677 57.56 -31.74 10.47
C PHE A 677 59.06 -31.82 10.83
N TYR A 678 59.73 -30.68 11.02
CA TYR A 678 61.13 -30.64 11.44
C TYR A 678 61.32 -31.22 12.85
N HIS A 679 60.46 -30.86 13.81
CA HIS A 679 60.52 -31.39 15.17
C HIS A 679 60.10 -32.86 15.28
N HIS A 680 59.21 -33.33 14.41
CA HIS A 680 58.76 -34.73 14.40
C HIS A 680 59.60 -35.66 13.51
N ARG A 681 60.57 -35.15 12.75
CA ARG A 681 61.45 -35.99 11.91
C ARG A 681 62.48 -36.83 12.71
N TYR A 682 62.73 -36.48 13.98
CA TYR A 682 63.82 -37.06 14.78
C TYR A 682 63.41 -37.64 16.16
N LYS A 683 62.17 -38.08 16.33
CA LYS A 683 61.80 -39.05 17.38
C LYS A 683 61.10 -40.22 16.68
N GLY A 684 61.76 -41.33 16.36
CA GLY A 684 62.62 -42.12 17.23
C GLY A 684 61.81 -43.33 17.71
N SER A 685 61.94 -44.43 16.97
CA SER A 685 61.61 -45.82 17.31
C SER A 685 61.46 -46.09 18.81
N TYR A 686 60.35 -46.70 19.27
CA TYR A 686 60.35 -47.75 20.31
C TYR A 686 59.09 -48.62 20.29
N HIS A 687 59.35 -49.94 20.24
CA HIS A 687 58.65 -51.09 20.84
C HIS A 687 57.16 -50.99 21.19
N THR A 688 56.34 -51.76 20.48
CA THR A 688 55.07 -52.29 21.01
C THR A 688 55.28 -53.74 21.46
N ASN A 689 55.20 -53.95 22.78
CA ASN A 689 55.04 -55.26 23.40
C ASN A 689 53.63 -55.79 23.10
N GLU A 690 53.53 -56.93 22.43
CA GLU A 690 52.29 -57.70 22.30
C GLU A 690 51.88 -58.30 23.66
N PRO A 691 50.63 -58.12 24.12
CA PRO A 691 50.06 -58.98 25.14
C PRO A 691 49.46 -60.25 24.50
N LYS A 692 49.96 -61.42 24.90
CA LYS A 692 49.34 -62.73 24.68
C LYS A 692 47.97 -62.78 25.36
N ALA A 693 46.92 -63.07 24.61
CA ALA A 693 45.63 -63.52 25.13
C ALA A 693 45.18 -64.79 24.40
N ILE A 694 45.48 -65.91 25.05
CA ILE A 694 44.76 -67.19 25.18
C ILE A 694 43.68 -67.48 24.11
N GLN A 695 44.01 -68.42 23.21
CA GLN A 695 43.05 -69.21 22.45
C GLN A 695 42.56 -70.38 23.29
N ASP A 696 41.24 -70.55 23.34
CA ASP A 696 40.58 -71.77 23.79
C ASP A 696 40.09 -72.62 22.60
N TYR A 697 40.00 -73.91 22.86
CA TYR A 697 40.04 -75.05 21.94
C TYR A 697 38.82 -75.28 21.00
N GLY A 698 39.13 -75.93 19.86
CA GLY A 698 38.27 -76.89 19.15
C GLY A 698 37.97 -76.50 17.69
N GLY A 699 38.26 -77.26 16.64
CA GLY A 699 38.78 -78.61 16.45
C GLY A 699 38.26 -79.16 15.10
N ALA A 700 39.14 -79.80 14.32
CA ALA A 700 38.90 -80.62 13.12
C ALA A 700 38.48 -79.89 11.80
N ALA A 701 38.93 -80.26 10.60
CA ALA A 701 39.91 -81.25 10.14
C ALA A 701 40.36 -80.97 8.68
N LYS A 702 41.68 -81.08 8.50
CA LYS A 702 42.51 -81.64 7.40
C LYS A 702 42.49 -81.17 5.91
N PRO A 703 43.66 -81.32 5.23
CA PRO A 703 44.04 -80.74 3.91
C PRO A 703 44.23 -81.90 2.86
N PRO A 704 44.98 -81.86 1.71
CA PRO A 704 46.31 -81.26 1.47
C PRO A 704 46.56 -80.67 0.05
N SER A 705 47.67 -79.92 -0.09
CA SER A 705 48.47 -79.97 -1.33
C SER A 705 49.93 -79.71 -0.97
N ALA A 706 50.78 -80.69 -1.31
CA ALA A 706 52.20 -80.70 -1.05
C ALA A 706 52.97 -80.25 -2.31
N ARG A 707 54.02 -79.47 -2.08
CA ARG A 707 55.28 -79.36 -2.84
C ARG A 707 55.19 -79.27 -4.37
N LYS A 708 55.55 -78.09 -4.88
CA LYS A 708 56.95 -77.85 -5.32
C LYS A 708 57.30 -76.38 -5.17
#